data_AF-A0A060LTD0-F1
#
_entry.id   AF-A0A060LTD0-F1
#
_cell.length_a   1.000
_cell.length_b   1.000
_cell.length_c   1.000
_cell.angle_alpha   90.00
_cell.angle_beta   90.00
_cell.angle_gamma   90.00
#
_symmetry.space_group_name_H-M   'P 1'
#
loop_
_entity.id
_entity.type
_entity.pdbx_description
1 polymer ?
#
loop_
_entity_poly.entity_id
_entity_poly.type
_entity_poly.pdbx_seq_one_letter_code
_entity_poly.pdbx_strand_id
1 'polypeptide(L)'
;MMNDELLKKDEVWLRITQLEYKMKDGMSKEEFENEVRRIYIEETGEELPADMKVYSSNESNRVKSDYDGTAIYFENEEKGIDQLYIVSQGSNDSGDWLYNAIGLFQGKDASQAMDVEIFLEEAREKFDANDENTTTIGLGHSLANNNNLTAQVLNKSFDEIYGVNGAQINVYQLYTADAVFAGKVNNKFGLTRSNPNAIYTLPPHEFEQFAIEYIEEKIDTGSIYQLRSINDPLYALMENTRGFVTVPIDAKEGIVTNKNYAGLSPLFANLPDEEIAKWQTIFMPAADAYVTDGVDGALGVLEDMTGLKRTVFDDVSELQADFQKLMESETIDLDEYPAFMRGEMARSHALGQVGAKIPQAFDLLSKALTEFDHIKQFQRNIGPIIETVQGLNDSAEEVFGYLVEAGYINEASKNNIVKELNGLTESLEILNDYEHLEDVYKEYPHLMRDGGSGLLGSDLAFLLLLIEHGEKLSGHWQALEKELQEVMSEIGHSHSIHELLNALNAENGVSYSNNEMILSTQHGGEEIRVNLSTTVEAYYNGLTIVEQQQEQVQAFVRLYENEIVEDVETRKKVLVQAFNDMESNPKGYQHLLNKSHAPVGSRMERIVVHDQIGGIALPEGPVWEAALVEQLEKQRTFLEKMREGIEEIFDEEHNVAAIFTLSG
;
A
#
# COMPACT_ATOMS: atom_id res chain seq x y z
N MET A 1 7.07 -16.34 36.72
CA MET A 1 8.17 -16.06 35.78
C MET A 1 7.60 -15.04 34.82
N MET A 2 8.31 -13.95 34.59
CA MET A 2 7.84 -12.91 33.67
C MET A 2 7.72 -13.56 32.28
N ASN A 3 6.65 -13.25 31.57
CA ASN A 3 6.34 -13.80 30.26
C ASN A 3 7.40 -13.33 29.27
N ASP A 4 8.17 -14.22 28.65
CA ASP A 4 9.09 -13.78 27.59
C ASP A 4 8.22 -13.33 26.40
N GLU A 5 8.46 -12.10 25.93
CA GLU A 5 7.71 -11.51 24.82
C GLU A 5 7.91 -12.33 23.55
N LEU A 6 6.80 -12.73 22.91
CA LEU A 6 6.83 -13.63 21.74
C LEU A 6 7.44 -12.98 20.51
N LEU A 7 7.10 -11.71 20.23
CA LEU A 7 7.46 -11.06 18.97
C LEU A 7 8.71 -10.17 19.06
N LYS A 8 9.45 -10.24 20.17
CA LYS A 8 10.59 -9.36 20.49
C LYS A 8 11.73 -9.35 19.47
N LYS A 9 11.91 -10.43 18.71
CA LYS A 9 12.96 -10.51 17.68
C LYS A 9 12.69 -9.47 16.59
N ASP A 10 13.69 -8.67 16.23
CA ASP A 10 13.55 -7.53 15.31
C ASP A 10 12.87 -7.91 14.00
N GLU A 11 13.31 -9.01 13.39
CA GLU A 11 12.74 -9.50 12.15
C GLU A 11 11.25 -9.88 12.29
N VAL A 12 10.82 -10.39 13.43
CA VAL A 12 9.44 -10.83 13.64
C VAL A 12 8.50 -9.63 13.72
N TRP A 13 8.74 -8.69 14.64
CA TRP A 13 7.83 -7.56 14.80
C TRP A 13 7.88 -6.59 13.62
N LEU A 14 9.02 -6.42 12.95
CA LEU A 14 9.11 -5.60 11.72
C LEU A 14 8.26 -6.20 10.59
N ARG A 15 8.37 -7.52 10.37
CA ARG A 15 7.60 -8.22 9.34
C ARG A 15 6.11 -8.25 9.64
N ILE A 16 5.71 -8.32 10.91
CA ILE A 16 4.30 -8.21 11.33
C ILE A 16 3.79 -6.77 11.17
N THR A 17 4.60 -5.77 11.51
CA THR A 17 4.26 -4.34 11.27
C THR A 17 4.10 -4.06 9.78
N GLN A 18 4.93 -4.66 8.92
CA GLN A 18 4.77 -4.58 7.47
C GLN A 18 3.50 -5.30 6.98
N LEU A 19 3.06 -6.37 7.65
CA LEU A 19 1.87 -7.12 7.29
C LEU A 19 0.57 -6.31 7.49
N GLU A 20 0.56 -5.36 8.44
CA GLU A 20 -0.59 -4.48 8.70
C GLU A 20 -1.05 -3.72 7.44
N TYR A 21 -0.10 -3.34 6.59
CA TYR A 21 -0.42 -2.69 5.31
C TYR A 21 -1.28 -3.55 4.40
N LYS A 22 -1.12 -4.89 4.44
CA LYS A 22 -1.97 -5.81 3.67
C LYS A 22 -3.35 -5.99 4.32
N MET A 23 -3.47 -5.83 5.64
CA MET A 23 -4.77 -5.87 6.34
C MET A 23 -5.68 -4.73 5.92
N LYS A 24 -5.13 -3.51 5.82
CA LYS A 24 -5.87 -2.37 5.26
C LYS A 24 -6.32 -2.62 3.82
N ASP A 25 -5.46 -3.24 3.01
CA ASP A 25 -5.77 -3.57 1.62
C ASP A 25 -6.75 -4.75 1.46
N GLY A 26 -7.32 -5.25 2.57
CA GLY A 26 -8.42 -6.20 2.57
C GLY A 26 -8.03 -7.67 2.77
N MET A 27 -6.81 -7.94 3.27
CA MET A 27 -6.42 -9.27 3.73
C MET A 27 -7.40 -9.80 4.79
N SER A 28 -7.74 -11.08 4.72
CA SER A 28 -8.61 -11.70 5.72
C SER A 28 -7.86 -12.01 7.02
N LYS A 29 -8.59 -12.10 8.13
CA LYS A 29 -7.99 -12.50 9.43
C LYS A 29 -7.29 -13.86 9.38
N GLU A 30 -7.87 -14.82 8.66
CA GLU A 30 -7.29 -16.16 8.53
C GLU A 30 -5.96 -16.11 7.78
N GLU A 31 -5.89 -15.35 6.68
CA GLU A 31 -4.64 -15.12 5.96
C GLU A 31 -3.61 -14.41 6.86
N PHE A 32 -4.01 -13.37 7.60
CA PHE A 32 -3.11 -12.68 8.53
C PHE A 32 -2.56 -13.60 9.62
N GLU A 33 -3.42 -14.41 10.25
CA GLU A 33 -3.03 -15.39 11.26
C GLU A 33 -2.04 -16.42 10.69
N ASN A 34 -2.27 -16.89 9.46
CA ASN A 34 -1.36 -17.81 8.78
C ASN A 34 0.00 -17.16 8.48
N GLU A 35 -0.01 -15.91 8.01
CA GLU A 35 1.21 -15.14 7.74
C GLU A 35 2.01 -14.86 9.02
N VAL A 36 1.37 -14.49 10.14
CA VAL A 36 2.03 -14.30 11.44
C VAL A 36 2.67 -15.60 11.92
N ARG A 37 1.98 -16.74 11.81
CA ARG A 37 2.56 -18.06 12.15
C ARG A 37 3.73 -18.40 11.25
N ARG A 38 3.63 -18.15 9.94
CA ARG A 38 4.72 -18.37 8.98
C ARG A 38 5.94 -17.52 9.35
N ILE A 39 5.76 -16.22 9.57
CA ILE A 39 6.84 -15.31 9.97
C ILE A 39 7.51 -15.80 11.24
N TYR A 40 6.73 -16.17 12.27
CA TYR A 40 7.29 -16.68 13.52
C TYR A 40 8.12 -17.95 13.30
N ILE A 41 7.63 -18.93 12.53
CA ILE A 41 8.36 -20.17 12.23
C ILE A 41 9.63 -19.87 11.44
N GLU A 42 9.55 -19.03 10.40
CA GLU A 42 10.71 -18.69 9.56
C GLU A 42 11.81 -18.00 10.37
N GLU A 43 11.43 -17.11 11.28
CA GLU A 43 12.41 -16.34 12.06
C GLU A 43 12.94 -17.06 13.29
N THR A 44 12.14 -17.94 13.91
CA THR A 44 12.53 -18.58 15.17
C THR A 44 12.92 -20.05 14.99
N GLY A 45 12.48 -20.68 13.89
CA GLY A 45 12.55 -22.13 13.73
C GLY A 45 11.67 -22.90 14.71
N GLU A 46 10.71 -22.24 15.36
CA GLU A 46 9.82 -22.80 16.37
C GLU A 46 8.35 -22.54 16.03
N GLU A 47 7.46 -23.43 16.49
CA GLU A 47 6.01 -23.20 16.41
C GLU A 47 5.60 -22.08 17.37
N LEU A 48 4.72 -21.19 16.90
CA LEU A 48 4.12 -20.15 17.74
C LEU A 48 3.45 -20.82 18.96
N PRO A 49 3.95 -20.59 20.19
CA PRO A 49 3.57 -21.40 21.35
C PRO A 49 2.24 -20.97 21.98
N ALA A 50 1.38 -20.27 21.26
CA ALA A 50 0.14 -19.68 21.78
C ALA A 50 -1.01 -19.74 20.78
N ASP A 51 -2.23 -19.73 21.31
CA ASP A 51 -3.42 -19.44 20.52
C ASP A 51 -3.41 -17.95 20.14
N MET A 52 -3.85 -17.63 18.93
CA MET A 52 -3.87 -16.26 18.41
C MET A 52 -5.31 -15.86 18.09
N LYS A 53 -5.66 -14.62 18.43
CA LYS A 53 -6.93 -13.99 18.06
C LYS A 53 -6.64 -12.61 17.47
N VAL A 54 -7.35 -12.25 16.41
CA VAL A 54 -7.14 -10.99 15.68
C VAL A 54 -8.40 -10.11 15.64
N TYR A 55 -8.22 -8.82 15.87
CA TYR A 55 -9.27 -7.80 15.82
C TYR A 55 -8.75 -6.56 15.08
N SER A 56 -9.47 -6.08 14.07
CA SER A 56 -9.07 -4.93 13.27
C SER A 56 -9.90 -3.69 13.62
N SER A 57 -9.28 -2.51 13.54
CA SER A 57 -9.97 -1.21 13.67
C SER A 57 -11.11 -1.06 12.66
N ASN A 58 -11.05 -1.73 11.50
CA ASN A 58 -12.13 -1.78 10.52
C ASN A 58 -13.44 -2.37 11.06
N GLU A 59 -13.38 -3.09 12.17
CA GLU A 59 -14.54 -3.64 12.88
C GLU A 59 -15.01 -2.73 14.03
N SER A 60 -14.30 -1.64 14.31
CA SER A 60 -14.64 -0.65 15.33
C SER A 60 -15.74 0.30 14.84
N ASN A 61 -16.56 0.76 15.79
CA ASN A 61 -17.43 1.93 15.58
C ASN A 61 -17.09 3.09 16.53
N ARG A 62 -16.04 2.94 17.35
CA ARG A 62 -15.61 3.94 18.34
C ARG A 62 -14.42 4.77 17.85
N VAL A 63 -13.54 4.19 17.03
CA VAL A 63 -12.49 4.91 16.28
C VAL A 63 -13.16 5.86 15.28
N LYS A 64 -12.70 7.11 15.23
CA LYS A 64 -13.35 8.19 14.44
C LYS A 64 -12.40 8.99 13.57
N SER A 65 -11.12 8.99 13.91
CA SER A 65 -10.05 9.50 13.06
C SER A 65 -9.70 8.50 11.97
N ASP A 66 -8.74 8.85 11.12
CA ASP A 66 -8.17 7.97 10.10
C ASP A 66 -7.20 6.94 10.69
N TYR A 67 -7.31 6.63 11.99
CA TYR A 67 -6.48 5.62 12.65
C TYR A 67 -6.83 4.21 12.17
N ASP A 68 -5.80 3.51 11.68
CA ASP A 68 -5.88 2.11 11.28
C ASP A 68 -4.93 1.27 12.15
N GLY A 69 -5.41 0.10 12.58
CA GLY A 69 -4.58 -0.85 13.29
C GLY A 69 -5.23 -2.22 13.51
N THR A 70 -4.39 -3.19 13.84
CA THR A 70 -4.79 -4.56 14.16
C THR A 70 -4.27 -4.96 15.53
N ALA A 71 -5.17 -5.48 16.36
CA ALA A 71 -4.84 -6.07 17.64
C ALA A 71 -4.65 -7.59 17.50
N ILE A 72 -3.55 -8.10 18.05
CA ILE A 72 -3.20 -9.52 18.08
C ILE A 72 -3.09 -9.95 19.53
N TYR A 73 -3.94 -10.86 19.95
CA TYR A 73 -3.92 -11.42 21.31
C TYR A 73 -3.38 -12.84 21.30
N PHE A 74 -2.34 -13.08 22.08
CA PHE A 74 -1.73 -14.39 22.29
C PHE A 74 -2.00 -14.91 23.70
N GLU A 75 -2.48 -16.14 23.78
CA GLU A 75 -2.87 -16.78 25.04
C GLU A 75 -2.37 -18.23 25.12
N ASN A 76 -1.76 -18.59 26.25
CA ASN A 76 -1.45 -19.97 26.62
C ASN A 76 -1.30 -20.09 28.15
N GLU A 77 -2.32 -20.61 28.83
CA GLU A 77 -2.31 -20.77 30.29
C GLU A 77 -1.15 -21.65 30.80
N GLU A 78 -0.81 -22.72 30.08
CA GLU A 78 0.22 -23.68 30.52
C GLU A 78 1.63 -23.07 30.48
N LYS A 79 1.88 -22.23 29.47
CA LYS A 79 3.16 -21.52 29.28
C LYS A 79 3.16 -20.14 29.95
N GLY A 80 2.01 -19.69 30.48
CA GLY A 80 1.84 -18.39 31.10
C GLY A 80 1.81 -17.23 30.11
N ILE A 81 1.45 -17.48 28.85
CA ILE A 81 1.38 -16.48 27.78
C ILE A 81 0.04 -15.73 27.85
N ASP A 82 0.11 -14.41 27.94
CA ASP A 82 -1.01 -13.47 27.98
C ASP A 82 -0.47 -12.11 27.50
N GLN A 83 -0.52 -11.91 26.18
CA GLN A 83 0.12 -10.78 25.50
C GLN A 83 -0.83 -10.17 24.47
N LEU A 84 -0.97 -8.85 24.47
CA LEU A 84 -1.78 -8.10 23.51
C LEU A 84 -0.89 -7.13 22.73
N TYR A 85 -0.79 -7.34 21.43
CA TYR A 85 -0.05 -6.45 20.52
C TYR A 85 -1.04 -5.55 19.79
N ILE A 86 -0.78 -4.25 19.77
CA ILE A 86 -1.48 -3.28 18.94
C ILE A 86 -0.54 -2.87 17.81
N VAL A 87 -0.81 -3.36 16.61
CA VAL A 87 -0.06 -3.04 15.39
C VAL A 87 -0.73 -1.85 14.73
N SER A 88 -0.16 -0.67 14.92
CA SER A 88 -0.70 0.58 14.38
C SER A 88 -0.07 0.89 13.03
N GLN A 89 -0.89 1.32 12.08
CA GLN A 89 -0.44 1.61 10.73
C GLN A 89 0.03 3.06 10.58
N GLY A 90 1.14 3.25 9.87
CA GLY A 90 1.56 4.57 9.39
C GLY A 90 0.96 4.91 8.03
N SER A 91 1.04 6.18 7.65
CA SER A 91 0.59 6.69 6.35
C SER A 91 1.26 5.98 5.15
N ASN A 92 0.48 5.60 4.13
CA ASN A 92 0.96 4.80 3.00
C ASN A 92 0.77 5.44 1.62
N ASP A 93 -0.06 6.49 1.52
CA ASP A 93 -0.36 7.15 0.25
C ASP A 93 0.44 8.45 0.08
N SER A 94 0.69 8.84 -1.17
CA SER A 94 1.35 10.11 -1.49
C SER A 94 0.58 11.35 -0.98
N GLY A 95 -0.75 11.26 -0.79
CA GLY A 95 -1.56 12.29 -0.13
C GLY A 95 -1.40 12.34 1.40
N ASP A 96 -0.83 11.29 1.97
CA ASP A 96 -0.72 10.98 3.39
C ASP A 96 0.64 11.49 3.95
N TRP A 97 1.61 11.75 3.08
CA TRP A 97 2.79 12.58 3.39
C TRP A 97 2.41 14.01 3.74
N LEU A 98 1.31 14.54 3.18
CA LEU A 98 0.83 15.87 3.52
C LEU A 98 0.35 15.94 4.97
N TYR A 99 -0.30 14.88 5.46
CA TYR A 99 -0.63 14.70 6.86
C TYR A 99 0.64 14.74 7.75
N ASN A 100 1.69 13.98 7.38
CA ASN A 100 2.95 13.93 8.14
C ASN A 100 3.71 15.27 8.10
N ALA A 101 3.68 15.95 6.96
CA ALA A 101 4.39 17.21 6.73
C ALA A 101 3.66 18.45 7.28
N ILE A 102 2.33 18.40 7.48
CA ILE A 102 1.52 19.57 7.91
C ILE A 102 0.83 19.33 9.24
N GLY A 103 0.14 18.20 9.45
CA GLY A 103 -0.57 17.93 10.70
C GLY A 103 0.40 17.68 11.86
N LEU A 104 1.31 16.73 11.68
CA LEU A 104 2.29 16.37 12.70
C LEU A 104 3.41 17.42 12.85
N PHE A 105 3.93 17.98 11.76
CA PHE A 105 4.93 19.05 11.79
C PHE A 105 4.48 20.27 12.61
N GLN A 106 3.19 20.60 12.53
CA GLN A 106 2.58 21.68 13.28
C GLN A 106 2.12 21.24 14.68
N GLY A 107 1.95 19.94 14.91
CA GLY A 107 1.51 19.36 16.18
C GLY A 107 0.15 19.89 16.65
N LYS A 108 -0.81 20.06 15.74
CA LYS A 108 -2.15 20.59 16.08
C LYS A 108 -3.21 19.52 16.27
N ASP A 109 -2.97 18.33 15.74
CA ASP A 109 -3.89 17.21 15.87
C ASP A 109 -3.24 16.05 16.62
N ALA A 110 -4.01 15.47 17.54
CA ALA A 110 -3.65 14.27 18.31
C ALA A 110 -4.78 13.23 18.26
N SER A 111 -5.74 13.38 17.34
CA SER A 111 -6.93 12.53 17.24
C SER A 111 -6.57 11.06 17.06
N GLN A 112 -5.64 10.74 16.15
CA GLN A 112 -5.19 9.36 15.94
C GLN A 112 -4.48 8.79 17.17
N ALA A 113 -3.66 9.58 17.87
CA ALA A 113 -3.05 9.16 19.14
C ALA A 113 -4.09 8.91 20.25
N MET A 114 -5.20 9.65 20.27
CA MET A 114 -6.31 9.39 21.19
C MET A 114 -7.08 8.11 20.79
N ASP A 115 -7.23 7.86 19.50
CA ASP A 115 -7.93 6.68 18.99
C ASP A 115 -7.15 5.37 19.21
N VAL A 116 -5.82 5.43 19.36
CA VAL A 116 -5.01 4.29 19.84
C VAL A 116 -5.53 3.76 21.16
N GLU A 117 -5.82 4.63 22.13
CA GLU A 117 -6.36 4.23 23.44
C GLU A 117 -7.76 3.62 23.31
N ILE A 118 -8.62 4.23 22.48
CA ILE A 118 -9.97 3.74 22.25
C ILE A 118 -9.92 2.33 21.64
N PHE A 119 -9.05 2.12 20.66
CA PHE A 119 -8.88 0.83 20.00
C PHE A 119 -8.28 -0.21 20.96
N LEU A 120 -7.30 0.18 21.78
CA LEU A 120 -6.74 -0.69 22.81
C LEU A 120 -7.82 -1.15 23.81
N GLU A 121 -8.65 -0.23 24.31
CA GLU A 121 -9.77 -0.58 25.19
C GLU A 121 -10.75 -1.54 24.51
N GLU A 122 -11.11 -1.28 23.25
CA GLU A 122 -11.99 -2.18 22.49
C GLU A 122 -11.37 -3.57 22.28
N ALA A 123 -10.07 -3.65 21.97
CA ALA A 123 -9.37 -4.92 21.83
C ALA A 123 -9.37 -5.70 23.14
N ARG A 124 -9.11 -5.02 24.27
CA ARG A 124 -9.17 -5.63 25.61
C ARG A 124 -10.56 -6.16 25.93
N GLU A 125 -11.60 -5.36 25.69
CA GLU A 125 -13.00 -5.79 25.84
C GLU A 125 -13.32 -6.99 24.93
N LYS A 126 -12.77 -7.01 23.71
CA LYS A 126 -13.06 -8.05 22.73
C LYS A 126 -12.42 -9.39 23.06
N PHE A 127 -11.23 -9.35 23.65
CA PHE A 127 -10.47 -10.54 24.00
C PHE A 127 -10.62 -10.96 25.47
N ASP A 128 -11.34 -10.18 26.29
CA ASP A 128 -11.42 -10.36 27.75
C ASP A 128 -10.03 -10.29 28.41
N ALA A 129 -9.15 -9.45 27.84
CA ALA A 129 -7.78 -9.26 28.31
C ALA A 129 -7.75 -8.36 29.54
N ASN A 130 -7.01 -8.77 30.57
CA ASN A 130 -6.98 -8.08 31.86
C ASN A 130 -5.80 -7.11 31.94
N ASP A 131 -6.11 -5.82 32.11
CA ASP A 131 -5.15 -4.71 32.20
C ASP A 131 -4.02 -4.92 33.23
N GLU A 132 -4.25 -5.65 34.33
CA GLU A 132 -3.21 -5.88 35.35
C GLU A 132 -2.26 -7.05 35.02
N ASN A 133 -2.65 -7.97 34.12
CA ASN A 133 -1.92 -9.23 33.89
C ASN A 133 -1.47 -9.41 32.43
N THR A 134 -2.19 -8.84 31.46
CA THR A 134 -1.88 -8.93 30.04
C THR A 134 -0.78 -7.94 29.69
N THR A 135 0.37 -8.45 29.22
CA THR A 135 1.43 -7.57 28.70
C THR A 135 0.95 -6.93 27.41
N THR A 136 0.89 -5.60 27.36
CA THR A 136 0.39 -4.83 26.22
C THR A 136 1.55 -4.17 25.46
N ILE A 137 1.72 -4.50 24.18
CA ILE A 137 2.83 -4.04 23.34
C ILE A 137 2.30 -3.21 22.16
N GLY A 138 2.88 -2.04 21.90
CA GLY A 138 2.57 -1.21 20.74
C GLY A 138 3.62 -1.37 19.64
N LEU A 139 3.20 -1.70 18.42
CA LEU A 139 4.08 -1.73 17.23
C LEU A 139 3.67 -0.58 16.30
N GLY A 140 4.64 0.22 15.82
CA GLY A 140 4.34 1.38 14.99
C GLY A 140 5.40 1.68 13.93
N HIS A 141 4.94 1.99 12.73
CA HIS A 141 5.79 2.47 11.63
C HIS A 141 5.40 3.90 11.23
N SER A 142 6.36 4.72 10.82
CA SER A 142 6.09 6.08 10.34
C SER A 142 5.29 6.88 11.37
N LEU A 143 4.16 7.48 10.99
CA LEU A 143 3.26 8.19 11.89
C LEU A 143 2.79 7.35 13.09
N ALA A 144 2.48 6.07 12.91
CA ALA A 144 1.93 5.24 13.98
C ALA A 144 2.85 5.17 15.21
N ASN A 145 4.15 5.32 15.01
CA ASN A 145 5.08 5.45 16.13
C ASN A 145 4.80 6.70 16.98
N ASN A 146 4.56 7.86 16.35
CA ASN A 146 4.16 9.07 17.09
C ASN A 146 2.83 8.87 17.83
N ASN A 147 1.85 8.21 17.19
CA ASN A 147 0.56 7.93 17.81
C ASN A 147 0.73 7.07 19.08
N ASN A 148 1.51 5.98 19.00
CA ASN A 148 1.78 5.08 20.13
C ASN A 148 2.57 5.78 21.24
N LEU A 149 3.62 6.53 20.89
CA LEU A 149 4.41 7.29 21.86
C LEU A 149 3.57 8.37 22.56
N THR A 150 2.70 9.05 21.82
CA THR A 150 1.83 10.09 22.38
C THR A 150 0.76 9.47 23.27
N ALA A 151 0.11 8.38 22.84
CA ALA A 151 -0.83 7.61 23.67
C ALA A 151 -0.16 7.15 24.97
N GLN A 152 1.08 6.67 24.89
CA GLN A 152 1.86 6.27 26.06
C GLN A 152 2.08 7.41 27.04
N VAL A 153 2.47 8.59 26.55
CA VAL A 153 2.62 9.77 27.41
C VAL A 153 1.26 10.18 28.00
N LEU A 154 0.17 10.13 27.25
CA LEU A 154 -1.15 10.55 27.72
C LEU A 154 -1.73 9.60 28.78
N ASN A 155 -1.73 8.29 28.49
CA ASN A 155 -2.54 7.29 29.18
C ASN A 155 -1.74 6.13 29.79
N LYS A 156 -0.46 5.98 29.44
CA LYS A 156 0.36 4.80 29.78
C LYS A 156 -0.20 3.50 29.19
N SER A 157 -0.59 3.57 27.92
CA SER A 157 -1.30 2.53 27.18
C SER A 157 -0.52 1.21 27.03
N PHE A 158 0.81 1.26 27.05
CA PHE A 158 1.68 0.13 26.71
C PHE A 158 2.72 -0.18 27.79
N ASP A 159 3.04 -1.46 27.94
CA ASP A 159 4.19 -1.94 28.69
C ASP A 159 5.48 -1.72 27.88
N GLU A 160 5.47 -2.13 26.60
CA GLU A 160 6.60 -1.97 25.65
C GLU A 160 6.12 -1.34 24.32
N ILE A 161 6.98 -0.56 23.67
CA ILE A 161 6.70 0.06 22.36
C ILE A 161 7.86 -0.19 21.40
N TYR A 162 7.55 -0.70 20.23
CA TYR A 162 8.50 -0.90 19.13
C TYR A 162 8.16 0.01 17.96
N GLY A 163 9.08 0.90 17.64
CA GLY A 163 8.97 1.88 16.57
C GLY A 163 9.95 1.62 15.43
N VAL A 164 9.50 1.67 14.18
CA VAL A 164 10.36 1.62 13.00
C VAL A 164 10.18 2.82 12.11
N ASN A 165 11.28 3.48 11.72
CA ASN A 165 11.29 4.68 10.86
C ASN A 165 10.18 5.68 11.28
N GLY A 166 10.02 5.79 12.59
CA GLY A 166 8.84 6.36 13.19
C GLY A 166 8.96 7.86 13.37
N ALA A 167 7.87 8.58 13.18
CA ALA A 167 7.81 9.98 13.60
C ALA A 167 7.91 10.06 15.13
N GLN A 168 8.57 11.10 15.63
CA GLN A 168 8.87 11.28 17.05
C GLN A 168 7.78 12.11 17.73
N ILE A 169 7.83 12.23 19.06
CA ILE A 169 6.84 13.01 19.81
C ILE A 169 6.97 14.48 19.40
N ASN A 170 5.86 15.08 18.96
CA ASN A 170 5.79 16.51 18.72
C ASN A 170 5.35 17.25 20.00
N VAL A 171 6.16 18.20 20.47
CA VAL A 171 5.90 18.93 21.73
C VAL A 171 4.72 19.88 21.62
N TYR A 172 4.39 20.38 20.43
CA TYR A 172 3.21 21.20 20.18
C TYR A 172 1.94 20.33 20.23
N GLN A 173 2.02 19.11 19.69
CA GLN A 173 0.96 18.09 19.78
C GLN A 173 0.70 17.72 21.23
N LEU A 174 1.78 17.43 21.99
CA LEU A 174 1.67 17.13 23.41
C LEU A 174 1.09 18.30 24.22
N TYR A 175 1.45 19.54 23.89
CA TYR A 175 0.84 20.74 24.50
C TYR A 175 -0.66 20.83 24.23
N THR A 176 -1.11 20.41 23.05
CA THR A 176 -2.53 20.44 22.68
C THR A 176 -3.30 19.30 23.36
N ALA A 177 -2.72 18.10 23.41
CA ALA A 177 -3.38 16.90 23.91
C ALA A 177 -3.33 16.73 25.43
N ASP A 178 -2.24 17.14 26.09
CA ASP A 178 -2.03 16.95 27.52
C ASP A 178 -2.21 18.25 28.31
N ALA A 179 -3.39 18.39 28.94
CA ALA A 179 -3.71 19.57 29.74
C ALA A 179 -2.76 19.81 30.93
N VAL A 180 -2.13 18.76 31.47
CA VAL A 180 -1.16 18.87 32.57
C VAL A 180 0.16 19.42 32.02
N PHE A 181 0.65 18.86 30.91
CA PHE A 181 1.83 19.39 30.23
C PHE A 181 1.62 20.84 29.82
N ALA A 182 0.49 21.16 29.18
CA ALA A 182 0.13 22.53 28.80
C ALA A 182 0.14 23.50 30.00
N GLY A 183 -0.39 23.07 31.15
CA GLY A 183 -0.36 23.83 32.39
C GLY A 183 1.06 24.10 32.88
N LYS A 184 1.93 23.08 32.85
CA LYS A 184 3.35 23.18 33.23
C LYS A 184 4.11 24.13 32.28
N VAL A 185 3.91 24.01 30.97
CA VAL A 185 4.51 24.88 29.93
C VAL A 185 4.08 26.33 30.12
N ASN A 186 2.78 26.59 30.26
CA ASN A 186 2.26 27.94 30.47
C ASN A 186 2.87 28.63 31.70
N ASN A 187 3.05 27.89 32.80
CA ASN A 187 3.68 28.41 34.00
C ASN A 187 5.18 28.65 33.85
N LYS A 188 5.91 27.75 33.17
CA LYS A 188 7.36 27.85 32.96
C LYS A 188 7.73 29.02 32.05
N PHE A 189 6.99 29.19 30.95
CA PHE A 189 7.31 30.17 29.91
C PHE A 189 6.45 31.45 29.96
N GLY A 190 5.53 31.56 30.93
CA GLY A 190 4.70 32.75 31.12
C GLY A 190 3.68 32.97 29.99
N LEU A 191 3.20 31.90 29.37
CA LEU A 191 2.26 31.96 28.25
C LEU A 191 0.82 32.18 28.73
N THR A 192 0.05 32.94 27.93
CA THR A 192 -1.38 33.18 28.18
C THR A 192 -2.23 32.17 27.43
N ARG A 193 -3.23 31.58 28.10
CA ARG A 193 -4.20 30.65 27.49
C ARG A 193 -5.02 31.24 26.33
N SER A 194 -5.04 32.55 26.17
CA SER A 194 -5.75 33.24 25.09
C SER A 194 -5.03 33.22 23.74
N ASN A 195 -3.77 32.79 23.68
CA ASN A 195 -3.01 32.63 22.44
C ASN A 195 -2.37 31.24 22.40
N PRO A 196 -3.07 30.21 21.88
CA PRO A 196 -2.53 28.84 21.82
C PRO A 196 -1.30 28.74 20.91
N ASN A 197 -1.19 29.59 19.89
CA ASN A 197 -0.04 29.63 18.97
C ASN A 197 1.21 30.31 19.58
N ALA A 198 1.16 30.80 20.82
CA ALA A 198 2.34 31.41 21.45
C ALA A 198 3.49 30.40 21.65
N ILE A 199 3.18 29.11 21.72
CA ILE A 199 4.16 28.03 21.88
C ILE A 199 5.18 27.96 20.73
N TYR A 200 4.78 28.31 19.49
CA TYR A 200 5.68 28.31 18.33
C TYR A 200 6.74 29.44 18.36
N THR A 201 6.60 30.39 19.30
CA THR A 201 7.57 31.48 19.49
C THR A 201 8.57 31.20 20.61
N LEU A 202 8.43 30.06 21.31
CA LEU A 202 9.36 29.68 22.37
C LEU A 202 10.73 29.31 21.80
N PRO A 203 11.82 29.51 22.57
CA PRO A 203 13.13 28.98 22.20
C PRO A 203 13.05 27.44 22.06
N PRO A 204 13.30 26.87 20.88
CA PRO A 204 12.99 25.46 20.59
C PRO A 204 13.74 24.50 21.51
N HIS A 205 15.05 24.68 21.65
CA HIS A 205 15.87 23.85 22.54
C HIS A 205 15.43 23.89 24.02
N GLU A 206 15.02 25.06 24.54
CA GLU A 206 14.53 25.14 25.92
C GLU A 206 13.18 24.44 26.09
N PHE A 207 12.32 24.50 25.07
CA PHE A 207 11.01 23.87 25.10
C PHE A 207 11.09 22.35 24.94
N GLU A 208 11.92 21.87 24.01
CA GLU A 208 12.19 20.44 23.79
C GLU A 208 12.82 19.80 25.03
N GLN A 209 13.81 20.44 25.64
CA GLN A 209 14.41 19.93 26.88
C GLN A 209 13.37 19.84 28.01
N PHE A 210 12.48 20.82 28.12
CA PHE A 210 11.39 20.79 29.10
C PHE A 210 10.38 19.66 28.82
N ALA A 211 10.12 19.37 27.55
CA ALA A 211 9.26 18.25 27.15
C ALA A 211 9.89 16.90 27.49
N ILE A 212 11.19 16.71 27.19
CA ILE A 212 11.94 15.51 27.55
C ILE A 212 11.87 15.25 29.06
N GLU A 213 12.17 16.26 29.88
CA GLU A 213 12.10 16.16 31.36
C GLU A 213 10.70 15.76 31.83
N TYR A 214 9.65 16.28 31.19
CA TYR A 214 8.26 15.93 31.50
C TYR A 214 7.94 14.48 31.12
N ILE A 215 8.38 14.03 29.95
CA ILE A 215 8.13 12.69 29.43
C ILE A 215 8.83 11.65 30.30
N GLU A 216 10.12 11.83 30.59
CA GLU A 216 10.91 10.94 31.46
C GLU A 216 10.39 10.89 32.91
N GLU A 217 9.75 11.97 33.40
CA GLU A 217 9.07 11.96 34.71
C GLU A 217 7.78 11.11 34.66
N LYS A 218 7.10 11.06 33.51
CA LYS A 218 5.75 10.51 33.38
C LYS A 218 5.73 9.03 33.03
N ILE A 219 6.61 8.60 32.14
CA ILE A 219 6.66 7.24 31.58
C ILE A 219 8.05 6.63 31.71
N ASP A 220 8.13 5.30 31.68
CA ASP A 220 9.41 4.61 31.57
C ASP A 220 9.83 4.60 30.10
N THR A 221 10.86 5.39 29.75
CA THR A 221 11.39 5.42 28.39
C THR A 221 12.26 4.22 28.08
N GLY A 222 12.65 3.41 29.08
CA GLY A 222 13.45 2.20 28.90
C GLY A 222 12.68 1.04 28.26
N SER A 223 11.36 1.14 28.15
CA SER A 223 10.51 0.16 27.46
C SER A 223 10.13 0.59 26.02
N ILE A 224 10.79 1.62 25.50
CA ILE A 224 10.61 2.10 24.13
C ILE A 224 11.85 1.70 23.32
N TYR A 225 11.62 0.93 22.27
CA TYR A 225 12.64 0.44 21.34
C TYR A 225 12.37 1.06 19.97
N GLN A 226 13.40 1.68 19.38
CA GLN A 226 13.25 2.31 18.07
C GLN A 226 14.37 1.87 17.13
N LEU A 227 13.97 1.42 15.94
CA LEU A 227 14.87 1.17 14.82
C LEU A 227 14.64 2.25 13.77
N ARG A 228 15.70 2.95 13.38
CA ARG A 228 15.60 4.12 12.52
C ARG A 228 16.66 4.07 11.45
N SER A 229 16.29 4.30 10.20
CA SER A 229 17.25 4.48 9.12
C SER A 229 17.81 5.91 9.13
N ILE A 230 19.12 6.07 8.98
CA ILE A 230 19.70 7.41 8.73
C ILE A 230 19.35 7.96 7.34
N ASN A 231 18.95 7.06 6.43
CA ASN A 231 18.54 7.41 5.07
C ASN A 231 17.05 7.77 4.99
N ASP A 232 16.27 7.48 6.04
CA ASP A 232 14.86 7.85 6.13
C ASP A 232 14.69 9.39 6.22
N PRO A 233 13.87 10.01 5.35
CA PRO A 233 13.55 11.44 5.45
C PRO A 233 12.96 11.85 6.79
N LEU A 234 12.16 11.01 7.45
CA LEU A 234 11.58 11.35 8.75
C LEU A 234 12.67 11.41 9.83
N TYR A 235 13.67 10.54 9.78
CA TYR A 235 14.82 10.64 10.69
C TYR A 235 15.45 12.03 10.60
N ALA A 236 15.73 12.49 9.38
CA ALA A 236 16.33 13.79 9.14
C ALA A 236 15.44 14.96 9.59
N LEU A 237 14.15 14.90 9.27
CA LEU A 237 13.18 15.92 9.63
C LEU A 237 13.04 16.02 11.15
N MET A 238 12.83 14.89 11.83
CA MET A 238 12.52 14.88 13.27
C MET A 238 13.73 15.20 14.15
N GLU A 239 14.96 14.88 13.74
CA GLU A 239 16.16 15.22 14.52
C GLU A 239 16.61 16.68 14.37
N ASN A 240 16.23 17.34 13.27
CA ASN A 240 16.80 18.65 12.90
C ASN A 240 15.73 19.75 12.76
N THR A 241 14.46 19.43 12.96
CA THR A 241 13.39 20.44 12.99
C THR A 241 12.86 20.65 14.39
N ARG A 242 12.51 21.91 14.66
CA ARG A 242 11.99 22.33 15.95
C ARG A 242 10.67 21.66 16.30
N GLY A 243 10.53 21.33 17.58
CA GLY A 243 9.29 20.83 18.16
C GLY A 243 9.18 19.32 18.20
N PHE A 244 10.22 18.59 17.83
CA PHE A 244 10.26 17.13 17.97
C PHE A 244 11.23 16.71 19.08
N VAL A 245 10.85 15.67 19.82
CA VAL A 245 11.69 15.06 20.84
C VAL A 245 11.72 13.55 20.66
N THR A 246 12.92 13.01 20.61
CA THR A 246 13.19 11.58 20.51
C THR A 246 13.35 10.99 21.91
N VAL A 247 12.58 9.93 22.20
CA VAL A 247 12.67 9.16 23.46
C VAL A 247 12.76 7.65 23.17
N PRO A 248 13.65 6.90 23.84
CA PRO A 248 14.66 7.38 24.76
C PRO A 248 15.76 8.16 24.03
N ILE A 249 16.52 8.99 24.76
CA ILE A 249 17.51 9.92 24.16
C ILE A 249 18.62 9.17 23.40
N ASP A 250 18.93 7.95 23.81
CA ASP A 250 19.91 7.06 23.19
C ASP A 250 19.43 6.41 21.89
N ALA A 251 18.13 6.45 21.58
CA ALA A 251 17.56 6.00 20.30
C ALA A 251 17.88 6.91 19.09
N LYS A 252 18.88 7.79 19.23
CA LYS A 252 19.34 8.69 18.16
C LYS A 252 20.28 8.02 17.17
N GLU A 253 20.90 6.90 17.54
CA GLU A 253 21.76 6.15 16.62
C GLU A 253 20.90 5.45 15.55
N GLY A 254 21.09 5.85 14.29
CA GLY A 254 20.39 5.24 13.16
C GLY A 254 21.23 4.20 12.43
N ILE A 255 20.55 3.34 11.68
CA ILE A 255 21.12 2.29 10.84
C ILE A 255 21.30 2.82 9.41
N VAL A 256 22.42 2.51 8.76
CA VAL A 256 22.63 2.82 7.34
C VAL A 256 21.93 1.77 6.49
N THR A 257 20.82 2.14 5.85
CA THR A 257 20.07 1.23 4.97
C THR A 257 20.55 1.29 3.53
N ASN A 258 21.02 2.45 3.07
CA ASN A 258 21.58 2.61 1.74
C ASN A 258 22.93 3.35 1.77
N LYS A 259 24.01 2.62 1.49
CA LYS A 259 25.39 3.14 1.53
C LYS A 259 25.72 4.11 0.39
N ASN A 260 24.86 4.21 -0.63
CA ASN A 260 25.05 5.14 -1.74
C ASN A 260 24.62 6.57 -1.41
N TYR A 261 23.79 6.74 -0.36
CA TYR A 261 23.25 8.03 0.05
C TYR A 261 23.69 8.37 1.48
N ALA A 262 23.99 9.64 1.73
CA ALA A 262 24.35 10.11 3.07
C ALA A 262 23.13 10.32 3.98
N GLY A 263 21.91 10.25 3.41
CA GLY A 263 20.67 10.64 4.08
C GLY A 263 20.45 12.16 4.08
N LEU A 264 19.27 12.60 4.52
CA LEU A 264 18.88 14.01 4.50
C LEU A 264 19.24 14.76 5.80
N SER A 265 19.76 14.10 6.83
CA SER A 265 20.10 14.75 8.09
C SER A 265 21.10 15.91 7.94
N PRO A 266 22.18 15.80 7.12
CA PRO A 266 23.07 16.92 6.88
C PRO A 266 22.39 18.14 6.24
N LEU A 267 21.37 17.94 5.39
CA LEU A 267 20.57 19.01 4.80
C LEU A 267 19.84 19.78 5.91
N PHE A 268 19.03 19.08 6.72
CA PHE A 268 18.22 19.76 7.73
C PHE A 268 19.06 20.34 8.88
N ALA A 269 20.18 19.72 9.24
CA ALA A 269 21.08 20.23 10.28
C ALA A 269 21.70 21.60 9.94
N ASN A 270 21.82 21.92 8.65
CA ASN A 270 22.39 23.18 8.17
C ASN A 270 21.34 24.28 7.94
N LEU A 271 20.04 23.94 7.95
CA LEU A 271 18.98 24.91 7.80
C LEU A 271 18.82 25.76 9.07
N PRO A 272 18.80 27.12 8.96
CA PRO A 272 18.53 27.97 10.12
C PRO A 272 17.12 27.72 10.67
N ASP A 273 16.99 27.68 12.00
CA ASP A 273 15.69 27.54 12.69
C ASP A 273 14.68 28.62 12.26
N GLU A 274 15.15 29.84 11.94
CA GLU A 274 14.29 30.91 11.44
C GLU A 274 13.61 30.54 10.11
N GLU A 275 14.31 29.84 9.21
CA GLU A 275 13.72 29.36 7.95
C GLU A 275 12.69 28.26 8.22
N ILE A 276 13.00 27.30 9.11
CA ILE A 276 12.07 26.24 9.52
C ILE A 276 10.80 26.85 10.16
N ALA A 277 10.96 27.88 10.99
CA ALA A 277 9.85 28.59 11.62
C ALA A 277 8.99 29.38 10.61
N LYS A 278 9.58 29.90 9.53
CA LYS A 278 8.83 30.51 8.41
C LYS A 278 7.96 29.47 7.72
N TRP A 279 8.50 28.29 7.41
CA TRP A 279 7.73 27.18 6.83
C TRP A 279 6.56 26.77 7.73
N GLN A 280 6.79 26.64 9.05
CA GLN A 280 5.71 26.39 10.01
C GLN A 280 4.64 27.50 9.99
N THR A 281 5.04 28.76 9.84
CA THR A 281 4.08 29.87 9.77
C THR A 281 3.26 29.84 8.49
N ILE A 282 3.90 29.55 7.35
CA ILE A 282 3.26 29.45 6.04
C ILE A 282 2.21 28.33 6.05
N PHE A 283 2.55 27.14 6.54
CA PHE A 283 1.63 25.99 6.54
C PHE A 283 0.64 25.97 7.72
N MET A 284 0.71 26.94 8.64
CA MET A 284 -0.18 27.04 9.80
C MET A 284 -1.68 27.07 9.44
N PRO A 285 -2.14 27.84 8.43
CA PRO A 285 -3.55 27.85 8.04
C PRO A 285 -4.02 26.49 7.52
N ALA A 286 -3.17 25.76 6.78
CA ALA A 286 -3.49 24.44 6.27
C ALA A 286 -3.63 23.43 7.43
N ALA A 287 -2.78 23.51 8.44
CA ALA A 287 -2.93 22.71 9.65
C ALA A 287 -4.17 23.07 10.49
N ASP A 288 -4.57 24.34 10.54
CA ASP A 288 -5.80 24.76 11.22
C ASP A 288 -7.07 24.21 10.52
N ALA A 289 -7.08 24.21 9.19
CA ALA A 289 -8.17 23.61 8.42
C ALA A 289 -8.18 22.09 8.50
N TYR A 290 -7.00 21.45 8.57
CA TYR A 290 -6.88 20.01 8.80
C TYR A 290 -7.62 19.57 10.07
N VAL A 291 -7.41 20.27 11.19
CA VAL A 291 -8.07 19.94 12.48
C VAL A 291 -9.60 19.97 12.38
N THR A 292 -10.15 20.77 11.45
CA THR A 292 -11.60 20.95 11.32
C THR A 292 -12.20 20.00 10.28
N ASP A 293 -11.55 19.84 9.13
CA ASP A 293 -12.11 19.22 7.93
C ASP A 293 -11.19 18.12 7.33
N GLY A 294 -10.21 17.63 8.10
CA GLY A 294 -9.32 16.54 7.70
C GLY A 294 -8.42 16.88 6.51
N VAL A 295 -8.01 15.85 5.76
CA VAL A 295 -7.14 16.00 4.57
C VAL A 295 -7.76 16.95 3.54
N ASP A 296 -9.08 16.90 3.35
CA ASP A 296 -9.82 17.78 2.44
C ASP A 296 -9.75 19.26 2.87
N GLY A 297 -9.78 19.54 4.18
CA GLY A 297 -9.57 20.88 4.72
C GLY A 297 -8.17 21.43 4.49
N ALA A 298 -7.15 20.60 4.76
CA ALA A 298 -5.75 20.94 4.53
C ALA A 298 -5.48 21.20 3.05
N LEU A 299 -5.94 20.29 2.19
CA LEU A 299 -5.86 20.42 0.74
C LEU A 299 -6.62 21.66 0.27
N GLY A 300 -7.83 21.93 0.79
CA GLY A 300 -8.59 23.13 0.45
C GLY A 300 -7.85 24.43 0.78
N VAL A 301 -7.18 24.51 1.93
CA VAL A 301 -6.37 25.69 2.27
C VAL A 301 -5.09 25.76 1.46
N LEU A 302 -4.44 24.64 1.15
CA LEU A 302 -3.31 24.64 0.22
C LEU A 302 -3.75 25.02 -1.19
N GLU A 303 -4.91 24.57 -1.66
CA GLU A 303 -5.52 24.99 -2.92
C GLU A 303 -5.89 26.47 -2.90
N ASP A 304 -6.29 27.03 -1.75
CA ASP A 304 -6.54 28.47 -1.59
C ASP A 304 -5.24 29.29 -1.54
N MET A 305 -4.21 28.79 -0.84
CA MET A 305 -2.90 29.44 -0.71
C MET A 305 -2.08 29.36 -1.99
N THR A 306 -2.13 28.22 -2.67
CA THR A 306 -1.38 27.91 -3.89
C THR A 306 -2.24 28.01 -5.14
N GLY A 307 -3.52 28.38 -5.06
CA GLY A 307 -4.44 28.54 -6.19
C GLY A 307 -4.57 27.36 -7.17
N LEU A 308 -3.91 26.24 -6.92
CA LEU A 308 -3.69 25.14 -7.83
C LEU A 308 -4.66 24.04 -7.46
N LYS A 309 -5.88 24.09 -8.00
CA LYS A 309 -6.70 22.86 -8.03
C LYS A 309 -6.03 21.90 -9.00
N ARG A 310 -5.94 20.63 -8.60
CA ARG A 310 -5.39 19.54 -9.43
C ARG A 310 -6.02 19.49 -10.82
N THR A 311 -7.28 19.91 -10.95
CA THR A 311 -8.05 19.87 -12.18
C THR A 311 -7.84 21.08 -13.09
N VAL A 312 -7.31 22.23 -12.64
CA VAL A 312 -7.29 23.46 -13.48
C VAL A 312 -6.56 23.24 -14.81
N PHE A 313 -5.48 22.45 -14.82
CA PHE A 313 -4.74 22.16 -16.05
C PHE A 313 -5.45 21.16 -16.96
N ASP A 314 -6.18 20.20 -16.38
CA ASP A 314 -7.03 19.26 -17.12
C ASP A 314 -8.22 20.03 -17.74
N ASP A 315 -8.85 20.91 -16.96
CA ASP A 315 -9.98 21.76 -17.34
C ASP A 315 -9.59 22.73 -18.48
N VAL A 316 -8.42 23.36 -18.39
CA VAL A 316 -7.86 24.24 -19.44
C VAL A 316 -7.48 23.45 -20.69
N SER A 317 -6.90 22.25 -20.54
CA SER A 317 -6.53 21.39 -21.68
C SER A 317 -7.76 20.84 -22.42
N GLU A 318 -8.81 20.46 -21.69
CA GLU A 318 -10.10 20.07 -22.27
C GLU A 318 -10.77 21.24 -23.02
N LEU A 319 -10.78 22.44 -22.40
CA LEU A 319 -11.26 23.68 -23.04
C LEU A 319 -10.48 24.01 -24.32
N GLN A 320 -9.15 23.88 -24.30
CA GLN A 320 -8.30 24.11 -25.46
C GLN A 320 -8.57 23.10 -26.58
N ALA A 321 -8.67 21.81 -26.25
CA ALA A 321 -8.98 20.76 -27.21
C ALA A 321 -10.36 20.94 -27.86
N ASP A 322 -11.35 21.36 -27.09
CA ASP A 322 -12.70 21.64 -27.58
C ASP A 322 -12.77 22.93 -28.42
N PHE A 323 -12.01 23.97 -28.04
CA PHE A 323 -11.87 25.19 -28.85
C PHE A 323 -11.17 24.90 -30.19
N GLN A 324 -10.14 24.06 -30.19
CA GLN A 324 -9.40 23.67 -31.40
C GLN A 324 -10.25 22.82 -32.34
N LYS A 325 -11.04 21.87 -31.82
CA LYS A 325 -12.07 21.13 -32.59
C LYS A 325 -13.17 22.04 -33.15
N LEU A 326 -13.51 23.13 -32.45
CA LEU A 326 -14.48 24.11 -32.94
C LEU A 326 -13.93 24.91 -34.15
N MET A 327 -12.63 25.24 -34.09
CA MET A 327 -11.89 26.05 -35.08
C MET A 327 -11.44 25.26 -36.31
N GLU A 328 -11.29 23.93 -36.20
CA GLU A 328 -11.17 23.05 -37.35
C GLU A 328 -12.50 23.02 -38.13
N SER A 329 -12.51 23.65 -39.32
CA SER A 329 -13.62 23.54 -40.28
C SER A 329 -13.10 23.03 -41.61
N GLU A 330 -13.85 22.13 -42.25
CA GLU A 330 -13.53 21.59 -43.57
C GLU A 330 -13.39 22.73 -44.58
N THR A 331 -12.23 22.79 -45.25
CA THR A 331 -12.00 23.69 -46.38
C THR A 331 -12.92 23.29 -47.53
N ILE A 332 -13.86 24.16 -47.90
CA ILE A 332 -14.76 23.93 -49.04
C ILE A 332 -14.08 24.35 -50.34
N ASP A 333 -14.11 23.47 -51.34
CA ASP A 333 -13.73 23.82 -52.70
C ASP A 333 -14.86 24.63 -53.37
N LEU A 334 -14.63 25.94 -53.53
CA LEU A 334 -15.60 26.89 -54.05
C LEU A 334 -15.64 26.94 -55.59
N ASP A 335 -14.88 26.07 -56.27
CA ASP A 335 -14.77 26.08 -57.73
C ASP A 335 -15.93 25.37 -58.45
N GLU A 336 -16.78 24.63 -57.74
CA GLU A 336 -17.98 23.99 -58.32
C GLU A 336 -19.16 24.96 -58.54
N TYR A 337 -19.09 26.22 -58.07
CA TYR A 337 -20.20 27.17 -58.13
C TYR A 337 -19.93 28.44 -58.97
N PRO A 338 -20.94 28.96 -59.70
CA PRO A 338 -20.80 30.18 -60.51
C PRO A 338 -20.37 31.42 -59.69
N ALA A 339 -19.49 32.26 -60.25
CA ALA A 339 -18.83 33.38 -59.56
C ALA A 339 -19.78 34.38 -58.87
N PHE A 340 -20.98 34.60 -59.40
CA PHE A 340 -21.95 35.53 -58.79
C PHE A 340 -22.68 34.94 -57.57
N MET A 341 -22.72 33.61 -57.43
CA MET A 341 -23.33 32.90 -56.28
C MET A 341 -22.33 32.65 -55.14
N ARG A 342 -21.01 32.73 -55.41
CA ARG A 342 -19.97 32.48 -54.41
C ARG A 342 -20.01 33.44 -53.23
N GLY A 343 -20.30 34.73 -53.43
CA GLY A 343 -20.30 35.73 -52.36
C GLY A 343 -21.49 35.64 -51.39
N GLU A 344 -22.69 35.31 -51.89
CA GLU A 344 -23.88 35.13 -51.04
C GLU A 344 -23.96 33.74 -50.41
N MET A 345 -23.58 32.67 -51.12
CA MET A 345 -23.54 31.32 -50.54
C MET A 345 -22.40 31.16 -49.54
N ALA A 346 -21.20 31.76 -49.75
CA ALA A 346 -20.15 31.74 -48.73
C ALA A 346 -20.58 32.45 -47.44
N ARG A 347 -21.34 33.55 -47.53
CA ARG A 347 -21.92 34.23 -46.35
C ARG A 347 -23.06 33.44 -45.71
N SER A 348 -23.99 32.89 -46.49
CA SER A 348 -25.10 32.08 -45.98
C SER A 348 -24.63 30.75 -45.38
N HIS A 349 -23.55 30.17 -45.92
CA HIS A 349 -22.96 28.93 -45.42
C HIS A 349 -22.05 29.18 -44.21
N ALA A 350 -21.29 30.29 -44.19
CA ALA A 350 -20.59 30.73 -42.97
C ALA A 350 -21.58 31.03 -41.83
N LEU A 351 -22.70 31.72 -42.12
CA LEU A 351 -23.77 31.96 -41.14
C LEU A 351 -24.54 30.69 -40.77
N GLY A 352 -24.66 29.72 -41.68
CA GLY A 352 -25.29 28.41 -41.44
C GLY A 352 -24.42 27.44 -40.64
N GLN A 353 -23.10 27.42 -40.87
CA GLN A 353 -22.14 26.64 -40.09
C GLN A 353 -21.90 27.25 -38.70
N VAL A 354 -21.78 28.58 -38.60
CA VAL A 354 -21.78 29.27 -37.32
C VAL A 354 -23.11 29.02 -36.60
N GLY A 355 -24.24 29.14 -37.31
CA GLY A 355 -25.61 28.87 -36.83
C GLY A 355 -25.86 27.44 -36.33
N ALA A 356 -25.29 26.43 -37.00
CA ALA A 356 -25.40 25.03 -36.61
C ALA A 356 -24.49 24.66 -35.42
N LYS A 357 -23.40 25.40 -35.22
CA LYS A 357 -22.52 25.28 -34.05
C LYS A 357 -23.00 26.14 -32.87
N ILE A 358 -24.03 26.99 -33.01
CA ILE A 358 -24.57 27.82 -31.91
C ILE A 358 -24.96 26.98 -30.68
N PRO A 359 -25.69 25.84 -30.78
CA PRO A 359 -26.02 25.04 -29.61
C PRO A 359 -24.80 24.43 -28.92
N GLN A 360 -23.82 23.94 -29.69
CA GLN A 360 -22.55 23.41 -29.16
C GLN A 360 -21.68 24.52 -28.57
N ALA A 361 -21.69 25.72 -29.15
CA ALA A 361 -21.03 26.90 -28.63
C ALA A 361 -21.71 27.43 -27.36
N PHE A 362 -23.03 27.29 -27.19
CA PHE A 362 -23.76 27.59 -25.94
C PHE A 362 -23.52 26.53 -24.86
N ASP A 363 -23.38 25.26 -25.22
CA ASP A 363 -23.03 24.16 -24.30
C ASP A 363 -21.57 24.30 -23.82
N LEU A 364 -20.66 24.64 -24.74
CA LEU A 364 -19.29 25.08 -24.44
C LEU A 364 -19.28 26.39 -23.65
N LEU A 365 -20.18 27.35 -23.90
CA LEU A 365 -20.31 28.56 -23.08
C LEU A 365 -20.78 28.21 -21.67
N SER A 366 -21.66 27.21 -21.51
CA SER A 366 -22.16 26.76 -20.21
C SER A 366 -21.12 25.98 -19.42
N LYS A 367 -20.34 25.11 -20.09
CA LYS A 367 -19.14 24.48 -19.52
C LYS A 367 -18.09 25.53 -19.19
N ALA A 368 -17.75 26.40 -20.13
CA ALA A 368 -16.80 27.50 -19.95
C ALA A 368 -17.24 28.44 -18.82
N LEU A 369 -18.53 28.71 -18.60
CA LEU A 369 -19.04 29.50 -17.46
C LEU A 369 -18.89 28.79 -16.11
N THR A 370 -18.86 27.46 -16.09
CA THR A 370 -18.58 26.66 -14.88
C THR A 370 -17.07 26.64 -14.61
N GLU A 371 -16.26 26.42 -15.65
CA GLU A 371 -14.79 26.55 -15.62
C GLU A 371 -14.33 28.01 -15.36
N PHE A 372 -15.16 29.00 -15.69
CA PHE A 372 -14.87 30.42 -15.52
C PHE A 372 -14.74 30.82 -14.06
N ASP A 373 -15.49 30.17 -13.16
CA ASP A 373 -15.32 30.38 -11.72
C ASP A 373 -14.00 29.77 -11.21
N HIS A 374 -13.54 28.64 -11.78
CA HIS A 374 -12.24 28.05 -11.47
C HIS A 374 -11.09 28.91 -12.01
N ILE A 375 -11.21 29.43 -13.24
CA ILE A 375 -10.23 30.34 -13.87
C ILE A 375 -10.15 31.68 -13.12
N LYS A 376 -11.28 32.20 -12.61
CA LYS A 376 -11.31 33.40 -11.75
C LYS A 376 -10.69 33.15 -10.37
N GLN A 377 -10.92 31.98 -9.78
CA GLN A 377 -10.27 31.58 -8.54
C GLN A 377 -8.76 31.47 -8.75
N PHE A 378 -8.32 30.82 -9.82
CA PHE A 378 -6.92 30.78 -10.23
C PHE A 378 -6.34 32.20 -10.38
N GLN A 379 -7.00 33.10 -11.15
CA GLN A 379 -6.55 34.49 -11.34
C GLN A 379 -6.44 35.29 -10.04
N ARG A 380 -7.34 35.06 -9.07
CA ARG A 380 -7.28 35.70 -7.73
C ARG A 380 -6.13 35.17 -6.88
N ASN A 381 -5.69 33.94 -7.13
CA ASN A 381 -4.69 33.27 -6.33
C ASN A 381 -3.28 33.34 -6.96
N ILE A 382 -3.09 33.82 -8.20
CA ILE A 382 -1.77 33.92 -8.85
C ILE A 382 -0.76 34.70 -8.01
N GLY A 383 -1.16 35.82 -7.39
CA GLY A 383 -0.29 36.59 -6.50
C GLY A 383 0.28 35.75 -5.34
N PRO A 384 -0.57 35.13 -4.49
CA PRO A 384 -0.13 34.16 -3.48
C PRO A 384 0.73 32.99 -4.00
N ILE A 385 0.45 32.49 -5.22
CA ILE A 385 1.28 31.44 -5.86
C ILE A 385 2.68 31.95 -6.14
N ILE A 386 2.78 33.15 -6.71
CA ILE A 386 4.06 33.79 -7.00
C ILE A 386 4.87 33.93 -5.71
N GLU A 387 4.28 34.41 -4.62
CA GLU A 387 4.99 34.54 -3.34
C GLU A 387 5.52 33.18 -2.83
N THR A 388 4.74 32.11 -2.98
CA THR A 388 5.14 30.75 -2.55
C THR A 388 6.24 30.16 -3.44
N VAL A 389 6.07 30.24 -4.76
CA VAL A 389 7.06 29.73 -5.74
C VAL A 389 8.34 30.56 -5.69
N GLN A 390 8.25 31.88 -5.49
CA GLN A 390 9.41 32.75 -5.27
C GLN A 390 10.16 32.37 -3.98
N GLY A 391 9.45 32.09 -2.88
CA GLY A 391 10.10 31.62 -1.65
C GLY A 391 10.87 30.29 -1.83
N LEU A 392 10.31 29.35 -2.60
CA LEU A 392 11.00 28.12 -2.99
C LEU A 392 12.18 28.41 -3.94
N ASN A 393 12.01 29.32 -4.89
CA ASN A 393 13.04 29.69 -5.86
C ASN A 393 14.24 30.41 -5.22
N ASP A 394 13.98 31.30 -4.26
CA ASP A 394 15.00 32.04 -3.50
C ASP A 394 15.89 31.11 -2.67
N SER A 395 15.37 29.94 -2.28
CA SER A 395 16.07 28.91 -1.51
C SER A 395 16.52 27.70 -2.35
N ALA A 396 16.16 27.63 -3.64
CA ALA A 396 16.33 26.44 -4.47
C ALA A 396 17.80 26.03 -4.65
N GLU A 397 18.69 26.98 -4.95
CA GLU A 397 20.12 26.67 -5.18
C GLU A 397 20.77 26.02 -3.95
N GLU A 398 20.37 26.46 -2.76
CA GLU A 398 20.86 25.93 -1.49
C GLU A 398 20.20 24.58 -1.16
N VAL A 399 18.87 24.50 -1.19
CA VAL A 399 18.11 23.26 -0.89
C VAL A 399 18.48 22.11 -1.81
N PHE A 400 18.49 22.33 -3.13
CA PHE A 400 18.86 21.30 -4.10
C PHE A 400 20.38 21.06 -4.14
N GLY A 401 21.20 22.04 -3.72
CA GLY A 401 22.63 21.85 -3.49
C GLY A 401 22.91 20.77 -2.44
N TYR A 402 22.16 20.77 -1.35
CA TYR A 402 22.30 19.71 -0.34
C TYR A 402 21.82 18.33 -0.84
N LEU A 403 20.82 18.27 -1.73
CA LEU A 403 20.43 17.00 -2.37
C LEU A 403 21.53 16.46 -3.31
N VAL A 404 22.35 17.34 -3.90
CA VAL A 404 23.58 16.93 -4.62
C VAL A 404 24.61 16.37 -3.65
N GLU A 405 24.85 17.05 -2.53
CA GLU A 405 25.81 16.60 -1.51
C GLU A 405 25.43 15.27 -0.87
N ALA A 406 24.12 15.05 -0.65
CA ALA A 406 23.57 13.81 -0.10
C ALA A 406 23.51 12.66 -1.14
N GLY A 407 23.77 12.96 -2.42
CA GLY A 407 23.85 12.00 -3.51
C GLY A 407 22.52 11.69 -4.20
N TYR A 408 21.41 12.34 -3.82
CA TYR A 408 20.08 12.09 -4.40
C TYR A 408 19.94 12.64 -5.82
N ILE A 409 20.62 13.74 -6.13
CA ILE A 409 20.66 14.32 -7.49
C ILE A 409 22.10 14.68 -7.88
N ASN A 410 22.32 14.98 -9.16
CA ASN A 410 23.60 15.52 -9.62
C ASN A 410 23.47 17.02 -9.93
N GLU A 411 24.62 17.70 -10.11
CA GLU A 411 24.66 19.14 -10.44
C GLU A 411 23.85 19.51 -11.70
N ALA A 412 23.74 18.62 -12.69
CA ALA A 412 22.94 18.90 -13.88
C ALA A 412 21.43 18.88 -13.57
N SER A 413 20.96 17.90 -12.80
CA SER A 413 19.58 17.84 -12.31
C SER A 413 19.25 19.03 -11.41
N LYS A 414 20.16 19.43 -10.51
CA LYS A 414 20.01 20.66 -9.70
C LYS A 414 19.79 21.89 -10.58
N ASN A 415 20.67 22.11 -11.57
CA ASN A 415 20.58 23.23 -12.49
C ASN A 415 19.28 23.20 -13.31
N ASN A 416 18.80 22.02 -13.70
CA ASN A 416 17.51 21.87 -14.37
C ASN A 416 16.36 22.25 -13.44
N ILE A 417 16.30 21.72 -12.22
CA ILE A 417 15.26 22.03 -11.24
C ILE A 417 15.18 23.54 -10.97
N VAL A 418 16.32 24.18 -10.70
CA VAL A 418 16.39 25.64 -10.48
C VAL A 418 15.91 26.39 -11.73
N LYS A 419 16.30 25.95 -12.92
CA LYS A 419 15.84 26.56 -14.18
C LYS A 419 14.33 26.44 -14.35
N GLU A 420 13.74 25.28 -14.08
CA GLU A 420 12.30 25.07 -14.24
C GLU A 420 11.48 25.80 -13.15
N LEU A 421 11.98 25.93 -11.92
CA LEU A 421 11.38 26.78 -10.87
C LEU A 421 11.39 28.28 -11.23
N ASN A 422 12.49 28.76 -11.81
CA ASN A 422 12.56 30.12 -12.35
C ASN A 422 11.55 30.31 -13.50
N GLY A 423 11.47 29.34 -14.43
CA GLY A 423 10.50 29.38 -15.52
C GLY A 423 9.04 29.33 -15.05
N LEU A 424 8.77 28.60 -13.97
CA LEU A 424 7.47 28.58 -13.30
C LEU A 424 7.12 29.96 -12.73
N THR A 425 8.07 30.58 -12.02
CA THR A 425 7.92 31.95 -11.47
C THR A 425 7.64 32.97 -12.57
N GLU A 426 8.46 32.99 -13.63
CA GLU A 426 8.30 33.90 -14.77
C GLU A 426 6.94 33.71 -15.46
N SER A 427 6.50 32.45 -15.63
CA SER A 427 5.20 32.16 -16.25
C SER A 427 4.03 32.63 -15.39
N LEU A 428 4.12 32.50 -14.07
CA LEU A 428 3.12 32.99 -13.13
C LEU A 428 3.06 34.52 -13.07
N GLU A 429 4.21 35.19 -13.05
CA GLU A 429 4.30 36.67 -13.08
C GLU A 429 3.61 37.26 -14.31
N ILE A 430 3.81 36.66 -15.49
CA ILE A 430 3.13 37.10 -16.72
C ILE A 430 1.61 36.97 -16.62
N LEU A 431 1.11 35.92 -15.98
CA LEU A 431 -0.32 35.72 -15.76
C LEU A 431 -0.89 36.70 -14.71
N ASN A 432 -0.09 37.08 -13.72
CA ASN A 432 -0.46 38.04 -12.67
C ASN A 432 -0.48 39.50 -13.15
N ASP A 433 0.44 39.88 -14.03
CA ASP A 433 0.55 41.24 -14.57
C ASP A 433 -0.59 41.61 -15.54
N TYR A 434 -1.46 40.66 -15.88
CA TYR A 434 -2.65 40.89 -16.69
C TYR A 434 -3.79 41.47 -15.83
N GLU A 435 -4.24 42.69 -16.18
CA GLU A 435 -5.20 43.49 -15.40
C GLU A 435 -6.40 42.65 -14.91
N HIS A 436 -6.58 42.60 -13.58
CA HIS A 436 -7.64 41.81 -12.96
C HIS A 436 -9.01 42.24 -13.49
N LEU A 437 -9.80 41.25 -13.92
CA LEU A 437 -11.12 41.45 -14.52
C LEU A 437 -12.00 42.38 -13.67
N GLU A 438 -11.96 42.28 -12.34
CA GLU A 438 -12.74 43.10 -11.40
C GLU A 438 -12.38 44.59 -11.38
N ASP A 439 -11.13 44.96 -11.65
CA ASP A 439 -10.69 46.35 -11.54
C ASP A 439 -11.04 47.16 -12.80
N VAL A 440 -11.04 46.53 -13.97
CA VAL A 440 -11.64 47.09 -15.20
C VAL A 440 -13.14 47.40 -15.02
N TYR A 441 -13.87 46.56 -14.27
CA TYR A 441 -15.30 46.79 -13.97
C TYR A 441 -15.54 47.90 -12.95
N LYS A 442 -14.67 48.05 -11.95
CA LYS A 442 -14.72 49.17 -11.00
C LYS A 442 -14.43 50.50 -11.70
N GLU A 443 -13.50 50.49 -12.66
CA GLU A 443 -13.06 51.70 -13.37
C GLU A 443 -14.03 52.09 -14.51
N TYR A 444 -14.70 51.12 -15.14
CA TYR A 444 -15.65 51.36 -16.25
C TYR A 444 -17.02 50.66 -16.08
N PRO A 445 -17.88 51.12 -15.14
CA PRO A 445 -19.17 50.47 -14.81
C PRO A 445 -20.19 50.41 -15.96
N HIS A 446 -19.96 51.17 -17.03
CA HIS A 446 -20.82 51.29 -18.20
C HIS A 446 -20.66 50.11 -19.17
N LEU A 447 -19.57 49.35 -19.09
CA LEU A 447 -19.34 48.13 -19.87
C LEU A 447 -20.32 47.00 -19.50
N MET A 448 -20.88 47.00 -18.28
CA MET A 448 -21.96 46.06 -17.90
C MET A 448 -23.29 46.32 -18.61
N ARG A 449 -23.48 47.50 -19.21
CA ARG A 449 -24.80 47.99 -19.65
C ARG A 449 -25.06 47.77 -21.14
N ASP A 450 -24.03 47.49 -21.94
CA ASP A 450 -24.10 47.39 -23.41
C ASP A 450 -24.24 45.95 -23.95
N GLY A 451 -24.65 45.01 -23.11
CA GLY A 451 -25.04 43.66 -23.54
C GLY A 451 -23.86 42.82 -24.05
N GLY A 452 -23.12 42.21 -23.12
CA GLY A 452 -22.27 41.02 -23.33
C GLY A 452 -21.04 41.16 -24.23
N SER A 453 -20.92 42.16 -25.08
CA SER A 453 -19.82 42.28 -26.05
C SER A 453 -18.48 42.72 -25.46
N GLY A 454 -18.49 43.53 -24.39
CA GLY A 454 -17.28 43.90 -23.63
C GLY A 454 -16.78 42.79 -22.70
N LEU A 455 -17.70 41.99 -22.12
CA LEU A 455 -17.40 40.79 -21.34
C LEU A 455 -16.60 39.77 -22.18
N LEU A 456 -17.04 39.52 -23.41
CA LEU A 456 -16.42 38.51 -24.28
C LEU A 456 -14.99 38.85 -24.74
N GLY A 457 -14.56 40.11 -24.69
CA GLY A 457 -13.25 40.53 -25.22
C GLY A 457 -12.09 40.37 -24.23
N SER A 458 -12.29 40.79 -22.98
CA SER A 458 -11.30 40.65 -21.91
C SER A 458 -11.18 39.21 -21.41
N ASP A 459 -12.33 38.51 -21.31
CA ASP A 459 -12.40 37.14 -20.80
C ASP A 459 -11.74 36.15 -21.78
N LEU A 460 -11.95 36.35 -23.09
CA LEU A 460 -11.29 35.56 -24.13
C LEU A 460 -9.79 35.85 -24.21
N ALA A 461 -9.36 37.08 -23.92
CA ALA A 461 -7.94 37.47 -23.98
C ALA A 461 -7.14 36.88 -22.80
N PHE A 462 -7.68 36.89 -21.57
CA PHE A 462 -7.06 36.18 -20.44
C PHE A 462 -7.06 34.66 -20.68
N LEU A 463 -8.12 34.10 -21.25
CA LEU A 463 -8.17 32.67 -21.59
C LEU A 463 -7.16 32.29 -22.69
N LEU A 464 -6.94 33.14 -23.69
CA LEU A 464 -5.87 32.95 -24.70
C LEU A 464 -4.47 33.10 -24.08
N LEU A 465 -4.28 34.04 -23.16
CA LEU A 465 -3.04 34.20 -22.40
C LEU A 465 -2.78 32.97 -21.51
N LEU A 466 -3.81 32.44 -20.85
CA LEU A 466 -3.77 31.23 -20.04
C LEU A 466 -3.52 29.99 -20.90
N ILE A 467 -4.05 29.90 -22.12
CA ILE A 467 -3.71 28.81 -23.05
C ILE A 467 -2.23 28.93 -23.48
N GLU A 468 -1.77 30.14 -23.84
CA GLU A 468 -0.40 30.37 -24.32
C GLU A 468 0.66 30.15 -23.22
N HIS A 469 0.38 30.58 -21.99
CA HIS A 469 1.31 30.49 -20.86
C HIS A 469 1.04 29.29 -19.95
N GLY A 470 -0.17 28.73 -19.95
CA GLY A 470 -0.53 27.51 -19.21
C GLY A 470 0.16 26.26 -19.77
N GLU A 471 0.37 26.17 -21.09
CA GLU A 471 1.19 25.09 -21.68
C GLU A 471 2.64 25.15 -21.17
N LYS A 472 3.22 26.36 -21.07
CA LYS A 472 4.58 26.54 -20.52
C LYS A 472 4.63 26.21 -19.04
N LEU A 473 3.62 26.66 -18.28
CA LEU A 473 3.51 26.42 -16.85
C LEU A 473 3.39 24.92 -16.54
N SER A 474 2.53 24.22 -17.29
CA SER A 474 2.41 22.76 -17.26
C SER A 474 3.72 22.07 -17.68
N GLY A 475 4.41 22.59 -18.70
CA GLY A 475 5.71 22.08 -19.14
C GLY A 475 6.80 22.18 -18.07
N HIS A 476 6.90 23.32 -17.38
CA HIS A 476 7.82 23.52 -16.25
C HIS A 476 7.47 22.57 -15.09
N TRP A 477 6.18 22.41 -14.77
CA TRP A 477 5.71 21.48 -13.75
C TRP A 477 6.06 20.02 -14.06
N GLN A 478 5.77 19.55 -15.28
CA GLN A 478 6.09 18.19 -15.72
C GLN A 478 7.61 17.93 -15.71
N ALA A 479 8.41 18.94 -16.06
CA ALA A 479 9.86 18.83 -16.01
C ALA A 479 10.37 18.69 -14.56
N LEU A 480 9.79 19.44 -13.61
CA LEU A 480 10.08 19.30 -12.18
C LEU A 480 9.66 17.95 -11.64
N GLU A 481 8.43 17.52 -11.93
CA GLU A 481 7.89 16.21 -11.52
C GLU A 481 8.83 15.09 -11.98
N LYS A 482 9.28 15.14 -13.23
CA LYS A 482 10.19 14.15 -13.79
C LYS A 482 11.56 14.11 -13.09
N GLU A 483 12.17 15.26 -12.82
CA GLU A 483 13.48 15.33 -12.14
C GLU A 483 13.38 14.89 -10.67
N LEU A 484 12.22 15.12 -10.02
CA LEU A 484 12.00 14.79 -8.61
C LEU A 484 11.44 13.39 -8.39
N GLN A 485 10.85 12.74 -9.41
CA GLN A 485 10.23 11.43 -9.27
C GLN A 485 11.21 10.35 -8.79
N GLU A 486 12.42 10.30 -9.36
CA GLU A 486 13.45 9.34 -8.96
C GLU A 486 13.89 9.59 -7.51
N VAL A 487 14.06 10.86 -7.13
CA VAL A 487 14.40 11.27 -5.75
C VAL A 487 13.31 10.85 -4.76
N MET A 488 12.04 11.12 -5.09
CA MET A 488 10.90 10.76 -4.24
C MET A 488 10.76 9.24 -4.11
N SER A 489 11.07 8.48 -5.16
CA SER A 489 11.09 7.02 -5.11
C SER A 489 12.17 6.51 -4.15
N GLU A 490 13.40 7.04 -4.23
CA GLU A 490 14.50 6.64 -3.34
C GLU A 490 14.27 7.04 -1.88
N ILE A 491 13.66 8.21 -1.67
CA ILE A 491 13.21 8.67 -0.35
C ILE A 491 12.14 7.72 0.20
N GLY A 492 11.16 7.32 -0.62
CA GLY A 492 10.12 6.36 -0.26
C GLY A 492 10.67 4.99 0.08
N HIS A 493 11.63 4.48 -0.70
CA HIS A 493 12.32 3.23 -0.38
C HIS A 493 13.04 3.31 0.97
N SER A 494 13.79 4.39 1.22
CA SER A 494 14.55 4.59 2.46
C SER A 494 13.66 4.70 3.71
N HIS A 495 12.43 5.18 3.55
CA HIS A 495 11.42 5.22 4.61
C HIS A 495 10.81 3.84 4.92
N SER A 496 10.83 2.90 3.97
CA SER A 496 10.16 1.60 4.13
C SER A 496 10.78 0.69 5.19
N ILE A 497 9.94 -0.12 5.85
CA ILE A 497 10.37 -1.23 6.73
C ILE A 497 11.27 -2.21 5.97
N HIS A 498 10.99 -2.43 4.68
CA HIS A 498 11.69 -3.39 3.84
C HIS A 498 13.20 -3.11 3.73
N GLU A 499 13.58 -1.85 3.46
CA GLU A 499 15.00 -1.48 3.36
C GLU A 499 15.72 -1.67 4.71
N LEU A 500 15.07 -1.31 5.81
CA LEU A 500 15.64 -1.47 7.14
C LEU A 500 15.83 -2.94 7.52
N LEU A 501 14.80 -3.76 7.28
CA LEU A 501 14.81 -5.19 7.56
C LEU A 501 15.93 -5.90 6.77
N ASN A 502 16.12 -5.53 5.51
CA ASN A 502 17.22 -6.04 4.69
C ASN A 502 18.59 -5.56 5.16
N ALA A 503 18.70 -4.31 5.62
CA ALA A 503 19.95 -3.77 6.16
C ALA A 503 20.38 -4.49 7.45
N LEU A 504 19.44 -4.82 8.33
CA LEU A 504 19.68 -5.60 9.56
C LEU A 504 20.25 -6.99 9.25
N ASN A 505 19.85 -7.58 8.11
CA ASN A 505 20.21 -8.94 7.73
C ASN A 505 21.27 -9.06 6.64
N ALA A 506 21.85 -7.93 6.20
CA ALA A 506 22.77 -7.87 5.08
C ALA A 506 24.02 -8.78 5.22
N GLU A 507 24.44 -9.08 6.45
CA GLU A 507 25.60 -9.94 6.72
C GLU A 507 25.24 -11.40 6.99
N ASN A 508 23.95 -11.71 7.20
CA ASN A 508 23.46 -13.03 7.60
C ASN A 508 22.99 -13.87 6.41
N GLY A 509 23.10 -13.39 5.18
CA GLY A 509 22.60 -14.11 4.00
C GLY A 509 21.07 -14.18 3.92
N VAL A 510 20.34 -13.45 4.77
CA VAL A 510 18.88 -13.35 4.73
C VAL A 510 18.48 -12.03 4.09
N SER A 511 17.49 -12.07 3.21
CA SER A 511 16.84 -10.90 2.64
C SER A 511 15.35 -11.16 2.53
N TYR A 512 14.57 -10.10 2.35
CA TYR A 512 13.12 -10.17 2.29
C TYR A 512 12.62 -9.49 1.03
N SER A 513 11.54 -10.02 0.47
CA SER A 513 10.81 -9.41 -0.65
C SER A 513 9.33 -9.67 -0.46
N ASN A 514 8.48 -8.63 -0.44
CA ASN A 514 7.04 -8.75 -0.18
C ASN A 514 6.67 -9.51 1.12
N ASN A 515 7.55 -9.44 2.12
CA ASN A 515 7.49 -10.19 3.37
C ASN A 515 7.76 -11.70 3.24
N GLU A 516 8.35 -12.16 2.13
CA GLU A 516 8.86 -13.51 1.93
C GLU A 516 10.36 -13.55 2.23
N MET A 517 10.81 -14.61 2.92
CA MET A 517 12.21 -14.81 3.29
C MET A 517 12.99 -15.42 2.12
N ILE A 518 14.10 -14.78 1.77
CA ILE A 518 15.05 -15.21 0.75
C ILE A 518 16.39 -15.48 1.43
N LEU A 519 16.83 -16.73 1.37
CA LEU A 519 18.16 -17.14 1.82
C LEU A 519 19.16 -17.05 0.68
N SER A 520 20.39 -16.67 1.02
CA SER A 520 21.49 -16.51 0.10
C SER A 520 22.80 -17.01 0.71
N THR A 521 23.59 -17.74 -0.08
CA THR A 521 24.90 -18.21 0.33
C THR A 521 25.86 -18.22 -0.86
N GLN A 522 27.16 -18.18 -0.58
CA GLN A 522 28.21 -18.23 -1.59
C GLN A 522 28.73 -19.66 -1.73
N HIS A 523 28.57 -20.26 -2.91
CA HIS A 523 29.10 -21.59 -3.21
C HIS A 523 29.89 -21.58 -4.51
N GLY A 524 31.17 -21.98 -4.45
CA GLY A 524 32.02 -22.03 -5.65
C GLY A 524 32.33 -20.68 -6.31
N GLY A 525 32.08 -19.56 -5.62
CA GLY A 525 32.23 -18.20 -6.15
C GLY A 525 31.00 -17.67 -6.88
N GLU A 526 29.90 -18.41 -6.87
CA GLU A 526 28.58 -17.96 -7.33
C GLU A 526 27.62 -17.87 -6.14
N GLU A 527 26.70 -16.91 -6.21
CA GLU A 527 25.65 -16.74 -5.22
C GLU A 527 24.48 -17.69 -5.53
N ILE A 528 24.08 -18.48 -4.54
CA ILE A 528 22.85 -19.27 -4.58
C ILE A 528 21.81 -18.51 -3.77
N ARG A 529 20.65 -18.24 -4.37
CA ARG A 529 19.51 -17.58 -3.72
C ARG A 529 18.27 -18.46 -3.79
N VAL A 530 17.56 -18.62 -2.68
CA VAL A 530 16.33 -19.41 -2.57
C VAL A 530 15.29 -18.59 -1.82
N ASN A 531 14.11 -18.41 -2.42
CA ASN A 531 12.94 -17.92 -1.69
C ASN A 531 12.40 -19.07 -0.83
N LEU A 532 12.73 -19.05 0.45
CA LEU A 532 12.39 -20.13 1.38
C LEU A 532 10.87 -20.20 1.56
N SER A 533 10.21 -19.06 1.77
CA SER A 533 8.75 -19.00 1.98
C SER A 533 7.98 -19.68 0.85
N THR A 534 8.23 -19.29 -0.39
CA THR A 534 7.56 -19.89 -1.56
C THR A 534 7.94 -21.36 -1.73
N THR A 535 9.16 -21.75 -1.37
CA THR A 535 9.60 -23.14 -1.55
C THR A 535 8.95 -24.08 -0.55
N VAL A 536 8.81 -23.65 0.71
CA VAL A 536 8.06 -24.37 1.74
C VAL A 536 6.60 -24.51 1.32
N GLU A 537 5.97 -23.42 0.86
CA GLU A 537 4.60 -23.45 0.36
C GLU A 537 4.44 -24.42 -0.83
N ALA A 538 5.34 -24.35 -1.82
CA ALA A 538 5.33 -25.23 -2.99
C ALA A 538 5.50 -26.71 -2.61
N TYR A 539 6.31 -27.00 -1.60
CA TYR A 539 6.51 -28.35 -1.08
C TYR A 539 5.20 -28.94 -0.52
N TYR A 540 4.51 -28.22 0.36
CA TYR A 540 3.27 -28.70 0.97
C TYR A 540 2.07 -28.72 0.01
N ASN A 541 1.96 -27.72 -0.86
CA ASN A 541 0.98 -27.73 -1.95
C ASN A 541 1.21 -28.95 -2.87
N GLY A 542 2.48 -29.24 -3.18
CA GLY A 542 2.87 -30.42 -3.94
C GLY A 542 2.48 -31.72 -3.25
N LEU A 543 2.76 -31.86 -1.95
CA LEU A 543 2.39 -33.04 -1.16
C LEU A 543 0.87 -33.24 -1.13
N THR A 544 0.11 -32.18 -0.87
CA THR A 544 -1.35 -32.20 -0.88
C THR A 544 -1.90 -32.69 -2.21
N ILE A 545 -1.35 -32.22 -3.34
CA ILE A 545 -1.74 -32.68 -4.67
C ILE A 545 -1.43 -34.18 -4.85
N VAL A 546 -0.25 -34.63 -4.40
CA VAL A 546 0.13 -36.05 -4.49
C VAL A 546 -0.82 -36.93 -3.66
N GLU A 547 -1.23 -36.47 -2.48
CA GLU A 547 -2.19 -37.17 -1.62
C GLU A 547 -3.59 -37.24 -2.25
N GLN A 548 -4.08 -36.13 -2.81
CA GLN A 548 -5.34 -36.10 -3.54
C GLN A 548 -5.30 -37.03 -4.77
N GLN A 549 -4.20 -37.05 -5.52
CA GLN A 549 -4.04 -37.99 -6.63
C GLN A 549 -4.03 -39.45 -6.13
N GLN A 550 -3.38 -39.73 -5.00
CA GLN A 550 -3.37 -41.06 -4.40
C GLN A 550 -4.79 -41.51 -4.03
N GLU A 551 -5.61 -40.65 -3.44
CA GLU A 551 -7.01 -40.96 -3.14
C GLU A 551 -7.81 -41.27 -4.41
N GLN A 552 -7.61 -40.49 -5.48
CA GLN A 552 -8.26 -40.70 -6.77
C GLN A 552 -7.84 -42.00 -7.44
N VAL A 553 -6.54 -42.33 -7.42
CA VAL A 553 -6.02 -43.60 -7.94
C VAL A 553 -6.63 -44.77 -7.17
N GLN A 554 -6.67 -44.70 -5.84
CA GLN A 554 -7.30 -45.75 -5.03
C GLN A 554 -8.80 -45.89 -5.30
N ALA A 555 -9.52 -44.78 -5.49
CA ALA A 555 -10.93 -44.81 -5.86
C ALA A 555 -11.14 -45.45 -7.24
N PHE A 556 -10.29 -45.13 -8.21
CA PHE A 556 -10.32 -45.72 -9.55
C PHE A 556 -10.03 -47.22 -9.53
N VAL A 557 -9.00 -47.67 -8.79
CA VAL A 557 -8.66 -49.09 -8.64
C VAL A 557 -9.83 -49.86 -8.04
N ARG A 558 -10.43 -49.37 -6.94
CA ARG A 558 -11.63 -50.00 -6.34
C ARG A 558 -12.79 -50.10 -7.33
N LEU A 559 -13.02 -49.05 -8.12
CA LEU A 559 -14.08 -49.06 -9.13
C LEU A 559 -13.78 -50.09 -10.22
N TYR A 560 -12.54 -50.17 -10.70
CA TYR A 560 -12.13 -51.14 -11.71
C TYR A 560 -12.27 -52.58 -11.21
N GLU A 561 -11.85 -52.86 -9.98
CA GLU A 561 -12.00 -54.19 -9.37
C GLU A 561 -13.48 -54.60 -9.30
N ASN A 562 -14.33 -53.73 -8.76
CA ASN A 562 -15.76 -54.04 -8.59
C ASN A 562 -16.53 -54.11 -9.92
N GLU A 563 -16.37 -53.12 -10.79
CA GLU A 563 -17.22 -52.98 -11.99
C GLU A 563 -16.72 -53.81 -13.17
N ILE A 564 -15.41 -54.10 -13.25
CA ILE A 564 -14.82 -54.83 -14.36
C ILE A 564 -14.41 -56.23 -13.94
N VAL A 565 -13.55 -56.36 -12.92
CA VAL A 565 -12.96 -57.66 -12.56
C VAL A 565 -14.03 -58.59 -11.97
N GLU A 566 -14.78 -58.12 -10.98
CA GLU A 566 -15.83 -58.92 -10.33
C GLU A 566 -17.01 -59.21 -11.26
N ASP A 567 -17.45 -58.26 -12.10
CA ASP A 567 -18.53 -58.49 -13.09
C ASP A 567 -18.11 -59.56 -14.11
N VAL A 568 -16.88 -59.50 -14.63
CA VAL A 568 -16.37 -60.50 -15.58
C VAL A 568 -16.32 -61.89 -14.95
N GLU A 569 -15.79 -62.02 -13.73
CA GLU A 569 -15.77 -63.32 -13.03
C GLU A 569 -17.18 -63.80 -12.68
N THR A 570 -18.09 -62.91 -12.32
CA THR A 570 -19.50 -63.23 -12.07
C THR A 570 -20.18 -63.78 -13.32
N ARG A 571 -20.04 -63.09 -14.47
CA ARG A 571 -20.61 -63.53 -15.75
C ARG A 571 -20.03 -64.86 -16.21
N LYS A 572 -18.72 -65.06 -16.05
CA LYS A 572 -18.05 -66.33 -16.33
C LYS A 572 -18.59 -67.46 -15.48
N LYS A 573 -18.80 -67.22 -14.18
CA LYS A 573 -19.42 -68.20 -13.28
C LYS A 573 -20.85 -68.55 -13.69
N VAL A 574 -21.66 -67.56 -14.05
CA VAL A 574 -23.02 -67.76 -14.58
C VAL A 574 -23.00 -68.61 -15.86
N LEU A 575 -22.07 -68.33 -16.78
CA LEU A 575 -21.93 -69.06 -18.03
C LEU A 575 -21.52 -70.53 -17.79
N VAL A 576 -20.50 -70.76 -16.95
CA VAL A 576 -20.06 -72.11 -16.57
C VAL A 576 -21.19 -72.89 -15.87
N GLN A 577 -21.97 -72.22 -15.02
CA GLN A 577 -23.12 -72.85 -14.38
C GLN A 577 -24.20 -73.25 -15.40
N ALA A 578 -24.45 -72.42 -16.42
CA ALA A 578 -25.36 -72.75 -17.51
C ALA A 578 -24.86 -73.96 -18.32
N PHE A 579 -23.55 -74.05 -18.59
CA PHE A 579 -22.96 -75.22 -19.26
C PHE A 579 -23.15 -76.50 -18.44
N ASN A 580 -22.82 -76.45 -17.16
CA ASN A 580 -22.99 -77.59 -16.25
C ASN A 580 -24.45 -78.04 -16.17
N ASP A 581 -25.41 -77.11 -16.15
CA ASP A 581 -26.84 -77.44 -16.15
C ASP A 581 -27.25 -78.14 -17.46
N MET A 582 -26.81 -77.63 -18.61
CA MET A 582 -27.07 -78.25 -19.92
C MET A 582 -26.50 -79.68 -20.02
N GLU A 583 -25.26 -79.88 -19.58
CA GLU A 583 -24.59 -81.19 -19.67
C GLU A 583 -25.17 -82.21 -18.69
N SER A 584 -25.57 -81.77 -17.49
CA SER A 584 -26.15 -82.64 -16.46
C SER A 584 -27.64 -82.96 -16.71
N ASN A 585 -28.36 -82.12 -17.45
CA ASN A 585 -29.77 -82.32 -17.78
C ASN A 585 -30.12 -82.24 -19.29
N PRO A 586 -29.58 -83.14 -20.15
CA PRO A 586 -29.82 -83.11 -21.60
C PRO A 586 -31.31 -83.13 -22.00
N LYS A 587 -32.15 -83.83 -21.23
CA LYS A 587 -33.58 -83.97 -21.50
C LYS A 587 -34.35 -82.67 -21.28
N GLY A 588 -33.94 -81.83 -20.33
CA GLY A 588 -34.53 -80.50 -20.12
C GLY A 588 -34.39 -79.58 -21.34
N TYR A 589 -33.38 -79.83 -22.16
CA TYR A 589 -33.04 -79.05 -23.35
C TYR A 589 -33.49 -79.68 -24.68
N GLN A 590 -34.35 -80.70 -24.63
CA GLN A 590 -34.92 -81.40 -25.80
C GLN A 590 -35.56 -80.44 -26.83
N HIS A 591 -36.10 -79.31 -26.35
CA HIS A 591 -36.70 -78.27 -27.18
C HIS A 591 -35.72 -77.64 -28.20
N LEU A 592 -34.41 -77.72 -27.96
CA LEU A 592 -33.39 -77.24 -28.90
C LEU A 592 -33.33 -78.10 -30.17
N LEU A 593 -33.69 -79.39 -30.12
CA LEU A 593 -33.73 -80.25 -31.32
C LEU A 593 -34.76 -79.75 -32.33
N ASN A 594 -35.84 -79.11 -31.89
CA ASN A 594 -36.85 -78.53 -32.78
C ASN A 594 -36.29 -77.38 -33.64
N LYS A 595 -35.17 -76.78 -33.22
CA LYS A 595 -34.46 -75.73 -33.95
C LYS A 595 -33.29 -76.28 -34.78
N SER A 596 -33.12 -77.60 -34.85
CA SER A 596 -32.03 -78.28 -35.55
C SER A 596 -32.54 -79.13 -36.71
N HIS A 597 -31.63 -79.68 -37.52
CA HIS A 597 -31.96 -80.62 -38.60
C HIS A 597 -32.13 -82.06 -38.11
N ALA A 598 -32.38 -82.28 -36.81
CA ALA A 598 -32.54 -83.61 -36.25
C ALA A 598 -33.85 -84.28 -36.75
N PRO A 599 -33.83 -85.57 -37.11
CA PRO A 599 -35.03 -86.30 -37.54
C PRO A 599 -36.15 -86.28 -36.50
N VAL A 600 -37.40 -86.30 -36.97
CA VAL A 600 -38.59 -86.39 -36.10
C VAL A 600 -38.51 -87.66 -35.24
N GLY A 601 -38.68 -87.50 -33.92
CA GLY A 601 -38.55 -88.58 -32.94
C GLY A 601 -37.15 -88.74 -32.33
N SER A 602 -36.17 -87.92 -32.74
CA SER A 602 -34.84 -87.91 -32.13
C SER A 602 -34.87 -87.51 -30.66
N ARG A 603 -34.00 -88.10 -29.84
CA ARG A 603 -33.88 -87.82 -28.40
C ARG A 603 -32.48 -87.35 -28.04
N MET A 604 -32.42 -86.29 -27.24
CA MET A 604 -31.17 -85.77 -26.70
C MET A 604 -30.78 -86.56 -25.44
N GLU A 605 -29.80 -87.44 -25.57
CA GLU A 605 -29.31 -88.28 -24.46
C GLU A 605 -28.08 -87.69 -23.77
N ARG A 606 -27.31 -86.85 -24.47
CA ARG A 606 -26.13 -86.16 -23.93
C ARG A 606 -25.93 -84.83 -24.63
N ILE A 607 -25.65 -83.79 -23.85
CA ILE A 607 -25.08 -82.55 -24.34
C ILE A 607 -23.62 -82.54 -23.89
N VAL A 608 -22.73 -82.14 -24.79
CA VAL A 608 -21.35 -81.80 -24.45
C VAL A 608 -21.12 -80.40 -25.00
N VAL A 609 -20.86 -79.47 -24.09
CA VAL A 609 -20.56 -78.09 -24.44
C VAL A 609 -19.06 -78.05 -24.73
N HIS A 610 -18.71 -78.11 -26.01
CA HIS A 610 -17.35 -77.85 -26.45
C HIS A 610 -17.16 -76.34 -26.54
N ASP A 611 -16.71 -75.74 -25.44
CA ASP A 611 -16.41 -74.31 -25.44
C ASP A 611 -14.92 -74.04 -25.19
N GLN A 612 -14.42 -73.05 -25.92
CA GLN A 612 -13.24 -72.29 -25.53
C GLN A 612 -13.77 -70.91 -25.15
N ILE A 613 -14.07 -70.71 -23.87
CA ILE A 613 -14.22 -69.35 -23.35
C ILE A 613 -12.84 -68.72 -23.53
N GLY A 614 -12.64 -67.99 -24.63
CA GLY A 614 -11.43 -67.20 -24.82
C GLY A 614 -11.28 -66.36 -23.56
N GLY A 615 -10.11 -66.44 -22.92
CA GLY A 615 -9.86 -65.61 -21.75
C GLY A 615 -10.22 -64.18 -22.13
N ILE A 616 -11.24 -63.61 -21.50
CA ILE A 616 -11.51 -62.19 -21.65
C ILE A 616 -10.21 -61.56 -21.16
N ALA A 617 -9.43 -61.01 -22.10
CA ALA A 617 -8.23 -60.28 -21.76
C ALA A 617 -8.71 -59.05 -21.02
N LEU A 618 -8.74 -59.15 -19.69
CA LEU A 618 -8.90 -57.97 -18.86
C LEU A 618 -7.79 -57.01 -19.28
N PRO A 619 -8.09 -55.70 -19.36
CA PRO A 619 -7.03 -54.70 -19.42
C PRO A 619 -5.98 -55.02 -18.35
N GLU A 620 -4.70 -54.75 -18.61
CA GLU A 620 -3.60 -55.07 -17.69
C GLU A 620 -3.69 -54.25 -16.39
N GLY A 621 -4.72 -54.51 -15.57
CA GLY A 621 -5.06 -53.89 -14.29
C GLY A 621 -3.84 -53.60 -13.44
N PRO A 622 -3.12 -54.67 -13.06
CA PRO A 622 -1.92 -54.55 -12.25
C PRO A 622 -0.79 -53.73 -12.89
N VAL A 623 -0.72 -53.65 -14.23
CA VAL A 623 0.37 -52.96 -14.94
C VAL A 623 0.14 -51.44 -14.91
N TRP A 624 -1.07 -50.98 -15.23
CA TRP A 624 -1.35 -49.54 -15.15
C TRP A 624 -1.49 -49.07 -13.70
N GLU A 625 -1.97 -49.91 -12.78
CA GLU A 625 -1.99 -49.59 -11.34
C GLU A 625 -0.56 -49.39 -10.82
N ALA A 626 0.34 -50.33 -11.11
CA ALA A 626 1.74 -50.19 -10.74
C ALA A 626 2.38 -48.94 -11.35
N ALA A 627 2.05 -48.61 -12.61
CA ALA A 627 2.56 -47.39 -13.25
C ALA A 627 2.04 -46.10 -12.59
N LEU A 628 0.77 -46.06 -12.17
CA LEU A 628 0.20 -44.92 -11.45
C LEU A 628 0.84 -44.76 -10.07
N VAL A 629 1.01 -45.86 -9.32
CA VAL A 629 1.68 -45.85 -8.00
C VAL A 629 3.14 -45.40 -8.15
N GLU A 630 3.88 -45.94 -9.12
CA GLU A 630 5.26 -45.54 -9.40
C GLU A 630 5.36 -44.04 -9.75
N GLN A 631 4.39 -43.51 -10.49
CA GLN A 631 4.35 -42.08 -10.81
C GLN A 631 4.11 -41.21 -9.57
N LEU A 632 3.24 -41.62 -8.65
CA LEU A 632 3.01 -40.92 -7.38
C LEU A 632 4.27 -40.96 -6.49
N GLU A 633 4.93 -42.11 -6.41
CA GLU A 633 6.19 -42.25 -5.66
C GLU A 633 7.30 -41.37 -6.23
N LYS A 634 7.40 -41.25 -7.56
CA LYS A 634 8.37 -40.34 -8.21
C LYS A 634 8.09 -38.88 -7.89
N GLN A 635 6.82 -38.46 -7.89
CA GLN A 635 6.44 -37.09 -7.53
C GLN A 635 6.79 -36.80 -6.06
N ARG A 636 6.43 -37.69 -5.13
CA ARG A 636 6.79 -37.57 -3.71
C ARG A 636 8.31 -37.51 -3.53
N THR A 637 9.05 -38.42 -4.16
CA THR A 637 10.52 -38.46 -4.10
C THR A 637 11.16 -37.18 -4.64
N PHE A 638 10.57 -36.57 -5.68
CA PHE A 638 11.05 -35.30 -6.21
C PHE A 638 10.89 -34.16 -5.18
N LEU A 639 9.74 -34.07 -4.52
CA LEU A 639 9.50 -33.08 -3.47
C LEU A 639 10.43 -33.26 -2.27
N GLU A 640 10.63 -34.50 -1.81
CA GLU A 640 11.57 -34.81 -0.73
C GLU A 640 13.01 -34.41 -1.08
N LYS A 641 13.46 -34.70 -2.31
CA LYS A 641 14.80 -34.30 -2.77
C LYS A 641 14.97 -32.78 -2.87
N MET A 642 13.90 -32.07 -3.21
CA MET A 642 13.91 -30.61 -3.21
C MET A 642 14.10 -30.08 -1.78
N ARG A 643 13.35 -30.62 -0.81
CA ARG A 643 13.51 -30.28 0.62
C ARG A 643 14.94 -30.58 1.10
N GLU A 644 15.38 -31.83 0.94
CA GLU A 644 16.72 -32.29 1.37
C GLU A 644 17.84 -31.45 0.76
N GLY A 645 17.72 -31.05 -0.51
CA GLY A 645 18.72 -30.23 -1.18
C GLY A 645 18.82 -28.80 -0.63
N ILE A 646 17.72 -28.23 -0.13
CA ILE A 646 17.71 -26.90 0.50
C ILE A 646 18.24 -27.00 1.92
N GLU A 647 17.81 -28.03 2.66
CA GLU A 647 18.36 -28.35 3.99
C GLU A 647 19.89 -28.52 3.94
N GLU A 648 20.41 -29.29 2.98
CA GLU A 648 21.87 -29.51 2.83
C GLU A 648 22.65 -28.21 2.63
N ILE A 649 22.04 -27.19 2.00
CA ILE A 649 22.71 -25.91 1.71
C ILE A 649 22.60 -24.91 2.87
N PHE A 650 21.46 -24.86 3.56
CA PHE A 650 21.10 -23.74 4.44
C PHE A 650 20.80 -24.12 5.90
N ASP A 651 20.70 -25.41 6.25
CA ASP A 651 20.20 -25.83 7.56
C ASP A 651 21.11 -25.44 8.73
N GLU A 652 22.44 -25.53 8.57
CA GLU A 652 23.39 -25.21 9.64
C GLU A 652 23.27 -23.75 10.14
N GLU A 653 22.90 -22.83 9.26
CA GLU A 653 22.85 -21.39 9.55
C GLU A 653 21.42 -20.90 9.83
N HIS A 654 20.40 -21.55 9.27
CA HIS A 654 19.02 -21.04 9.26
C HIS A 654 17.96 -22.02 9.78
N ASN A 655 18.34 -23.20 10.29
CA ASN A 655 17.40 -24.19 10.86
C ASN A 655 16.25 -24.56 9.91
N VAL A 656 16.57 -24.67 8.62
CA VAL A 656 15.60 -24.87 7.53
C VAL A 656 14.80 -26.17 7.71
N ALA A 657 15.41 -27.22 8.25
CA ALA A 657 14.73 -28.49 8.50
C ALA A 657 13.58 -28.33 9.51
N ALA A 658 13.73 -27.46 10.51
CA ALA A 658 12.64 -27.15 11.44
C ALA A 658 11.50 -26.42 10.74
N ILE A 659 11.80 -25.44 9.88
CA ILE A 659 10.81 -24.68 9.12
C ILE A 659 9.96 -25.63 8.24
N PHE A 660 10.61 -26.52 7.49
CA PHE A 660 9.92 -27.56 6.70
C PHE A 660 9.23 -28.65 7.53
N THR A 661 9.38 -28.67 8.84
CA THR A 661 8.64 -29.60 9.70
C THR A 661 7.39 -28.92 10.27
N LEU A 662 7.51 -27.64 10.63
CA LEU A 662 6.51 -26.89 11.37
C LEU A 662 5.50 -26.16 10.48
N SER A 663 5.83 -25.93 9.20
CA SER A 663 4.93 -25.26 8.24
C SER A 663 3.89 -26.19 7.58
N GLY A 664 3.75 -27.43 8.06
CA GLY A 664 3.03 -28.52 7.38
C GLY A 664 1.69 -28.95 7.93
#